data_AF-W0EI07-F1
#
_entry.id   AF-W0EI07-F1
#
_cell.length_a   1.000
_cell.length_b   1.000
_cell.length_c   1.000
_cell.angle_alpha   90.00
_cell.angle_beta   90.00
_cell.angle_gamma   90.00
#
_symmetry.space_group_name_H-M   'P 1'
#
loop_
_entity.id
_entity.type
_entity.pdbx_description
1 polymer ?
#
loop_
_entity_poly.entity_id
_entity_poly.type
_entity_poly.pdbx_seq_one_letter_code
_entity_poly.pdbx_strand_id
1 'polypeptide(L)'
;MMNKWINQLKLDIKSRPDFIFNTVLTSIFFALLLVLPVYDGFLKVRFGINDFSDHVMSAASATNLNIAARIDSYFLLLFGVMALLMIFFLLIYIRFNKYYKTGIDEKVKEFIRDSSFIGIAVILASIFTTNKDFAAYIIGIAVLLGWIFLSQKEDGKDFDMLVWSLLISASFAIFIYVMFMRYDFIINLSQNWIIQKLGLSPNLAFAILSWVLSIIGCHFIQQRFLNTVIINQFEKYKAAIIISGIPFLFTGIVQSISLEILNILNKNFNIVFNRPRVMYLVLMLLATIASILLYFLMEKRKISSFRAVDIIYKLYIPVTLISFVVMIAQPFRMTSDGNEFFEMANHGLSLDQFFRFGSIPIIESFDAHMMSNEIFAFLYSLINGYEPWAAFSYNNYNWLLYFIPMFYILRRLIGPMNSFFIILCFPLLTTLFNGSFILSGLVAICVIRMISSHKTLDMWLFWITTLFLCIYRLDLGFAALLGGISVYYLTCFVFKEKTGTKLFVLIGTFTYGIALLLFTLLCWLKGINPINRFMEFIQLCLSNQSWAYNSVGNSDMLAYVIGYYLLPLTALLCAFWVVIKTVVLTRNQKEIFKNSNTCIINKDAWIMSIFFTAFFIFNASRGIVRHSFNENTIIAILGTIPLAMVSFAVINKQSKLNMFKFLVAALALILVMNVNVTSYKGLGPSLISKAVTSQSYQEQYTPTQAFNGTRVKGPIMPSDAQSLKSILDTVLIPTETYFDFTSSNYFYALVGRKNPVYVNQSPLMISNDKTQDYALQQIKATKPPIILVPINGNLWSNIDGISVDYKYYMISEYIYQNYTPLIRLPMFDVYSLKEKKDIYLDELTKRGLLAGTIYDGSFDFVNKQRLSYNNSSGQIKNEGELDLNPAGIDPYTFGFMGQLREKYPKLKDNIGVSKPTQLKVEFDSKSAGRIQLFYTLNENEKFSEQQSKIITINAEGQNSAVLELPSMPYELRIDVDTQGVILKKLNISQGLQLINNQPEIWARNLGEIPRLWAEKDGNKEFLAAPQLQVVENNITSLTASTERIPSNEPMYLLLQIDSGAASSAKVDIEQSQSKLGEFNFTVSKGSHSYVIRLSTDYHWWNNPQKDIRITSSIPVNINKFCFISADSLKYYNLR
;
A
#
# COMPACT_ATOMS: atom_id res chain seq x y z
N MET A 1 63.91 4.27 -3.69
CA MET A 1 62.85 4.67 -2.73
C MET A 1 61.67 3.69 -2.71
N MET A 2 61.16 3.26 -3.88
CA MET A 2 60.08 2.27 -4.01
C MET A 2 60.35 0.93 -3.31
N ASN A 3 61.57 0.37 -3.41
CA ASN A 3 61.93 -0.88 -2.71
C ASN A 3 61.88 -0.79 -1.18
N LYS A 4 62.24 0.36 -0.59
CA LYS A 4 62.10 0.58 0.86
C LYS A 4 60.63 0.60 1.28
N TRP A 5 59.77 1.20 0.46
CA TRP A 5 58.32 1.25 0.66
C TRP A 5 57.66 -0.13 0.58
N ILE A 6 58.01 -0.92 -0.44
CA ILE A 6 57.50 -2.29 -0.62
C ILE A 6 57.94 -3.18 0.56
N ASN A 7 59.19 -3.05 1.01
CA ASN A 7 59.68 -3.80 2.17
C ASN A 7 58.97 -3.39 3.47
N GLN A 8 58.72 -2.10 3.69
CA GLN A 8 57.94 -1.62 4.84
C GLN A 8 56.49 -2.13 4.79
N LEU A 9 55.85 -2.10 3.61
CA LEU A 9 54.50 -2.62 3.42
C LEU A 9 54.43 -4.13 3.71
N LYS A 10 55.41 -4.91 3.23
CA LYS A 10 55.52 -6.36 3.53
C LYS A 10 55.65 -6.62 5.04
N LEU A 11 56.42 -5.78 5.74
CA LEU A 11 56.55 -5.85 7.21
C LEU A 11 55.23 -5.48 7.91
N ASP A 12 54.54 -4.44 7.43
CA ASP A 12 53.28 -3.97 8.00
C ASP A 12 52.11 -4.94 7.76
N ILE A 13 52.08 -5.65 6.64
CA ILE A 13 51.13 -6.75 6.39
C ILE A 13 51.25 -7.84 7.44
N LYS A 14 52.48 -8.19 7.84
CA LYS A 14 52.73 -9.23 8.85
C LYS A 14 52.51 -8.72 10.27
N SER A 15 52.96 -7.50 10.56
CA SER A 15 52.98 -6.95 11.92
C SER A 15 51.69 -6.23 12.33
N ARG A 16 50.94 -5.69 11.36
CA ARG A 16 49.74 -4.86 11.57
C ARG A 16 48.62 -5.18 10.57
N PRO A 17 48.14 -6.45 10.51
CA PRO A 17 47.16 -6.88 9.53
C PRO A 17 45.84 -6.09 9.61
N ASP A 18 45.39 -5.72 10.81
CA ASP A 18 44.16 -4.92 11.01
C ASP A 18 44.24 -3.51 10.38
N PHE A 19 45.43 -2.89 10.38
CA PHE A 19 45.64 -1.59 9.74
C PHE A 19 45.49 -1.69 8.23
N ILE A 20 46.20 -2.65 7.64
CA ILE A 20 46.16 -2.89 6.20
C ILE A 20 44.73 -3.23 5.77
N PHE A 21 44.06 -4.10 6.52
CA PHE A 21 42.68 -4.49 6.25
C PHE A 21 41.73 -3.29 6.25
N ASN A 22 41.76 -2.47 7.30
CA ASN A 22 40.93 -1.26 7.38
C ASN A 22 41.26 -0.26 6.27
N THR A 23 42.55 -0.11 5.94
CA THR A 23 43.01 0.78 4.86
C THR A 23 42.44 0.32 3.52
N VAL A 24 42.61 -0.96 3.15
CA VAL A 24 42.05 -1.53 1.91
C VAL A 24 40.54 -1.35 1.85
N LEU A 25 39.83 -1.65 2.94
CA LEU A 25 38.38 -1.56 2.98
C LEU A 25 37.89 -0.12 2.78
N THR A 26 38.52 0.85 3.47
CA THR A 26 38.20 2.26 3.27
C THR A 26 38.55 2.74 1.86
N SER A 27 39.64 2.25 1.26
CA SER A 27 40.01 2.57 -0.14
C SER A 27 39.00 2.04 -1.15
N ILE A 28 38.51 0.81 -0.97
CA ILE A 28 37.42 0.25 -1.79
C ILE A 28 36.19 1.15 -1.66
N PHE A 29 35.80 1.48 -0.43
CA PHE A 29 34.63 2.32 -0.18
C PHE A 29 34.74 3.69 -0.85
N PHE A 30 35.85 4.43 -0.67
CA PHE A 30 36.00 5.75 -1.29
C PHE A 30 36.12 5.71 -2.82
N ALA A 31 36.76 4.68 -3.38
CA ALA A 31 36.79 4.50 -4.83
C ALA A 31 35.37 4.30 -5.39
N LEU A 32 34.57 3.43 -4.76
CA LEU A 32 33.18 3.22 -5.13
C LEU A 32 32.32 4.49 -4.92
N LEU A 33 32.55 5.22 -3.82
CA LEU A 33 31.84 6.45 -3.51
C LEU A 33 32.06 7.52 -4.59
N LEU A 34 33.28 7.64 -5.12
CA LEU A 34 33.60 8.60 -6.19
C LEU A 34 33.01 8.19 -7.55
N VAL A 35 32.81 6.89 -7.78
CA VAL A 35 32.28 6.35 -9.04
C VAL A 35 30.74 6.31 -9.06
N LEU A 36 30.09 6.21 -7.90
CA LEU A 36 28.64 6.15 -7.77
C LEU A 36 27.85 7.24 -8.55
N PRO A 37 28.28 8.51 -8.65
CA PRO A 37 27.52 9.50 -9.42
C PRO A 37 27.54 9.25 -10.94
N VAL A 38 28.61 8.63 -11.45
CA VAL A 38 28.93 8.55 -12.88
C VAL A 38 28.68 7.17 -13.49
N TYR A 39 28.53 6.10 -12.70
CA TYR A 39 28.45 4.72 -13.22
C TYR A 39 27.36 4.54 -14.29
N ASP A 40 26.17 5.10 -14.06
CA ASP A 40 25.03 5.00 -14.97
C ASP A 40 25.27 5.80 -16.27
N GLY A 41 26.04 6.88 -16.17
CA GLY A 41 26.48 7.66 -17.33
C GLY A 41 27.32 6.84 -18.29
N PHE A 42 28.29 6.06 -17.78
CA PHE A 42 29.17 5.23 -18.61
C PHE A 42 28.44 4.17 -19.43
N LEU A 43 27.38 3.56 -18.87
CA LEU A 43 26.58 2.55 -19.58
C LEU A 43 25.57 3.14 -20.56
N LYS A 44 25.18 4.41 -20.36
CA LYS A 44 24.24 5.13 -21.23
C LYS A 44 24.90 5.89 -22.37
N VAL A 45 26.23 6.05 -22.37
CA VAL A 45 26.93 6.73 -23.48
C VAL A 45 26.68 5.98 -24.80
N ARG A 46 26.24 6.73 -25.81
CA ARG A 46 26.10 6.26 -27.19
C ARG A 46 27.27 6.81 -27.99
N PHE A 47 28.15 5.92 -28.41
CA PHE A 47 29.25 6.24 -29.32
C PHE A 47 28.77 6.03 -30.75
N GLY A 48 28.93 7.03 -31.62
CA GLY A 48 28.65 6.90 -33.05
C GLY A 48 29.66 6.00 -33.76
N ILE A 49 29.28 5.43 -34.90
CA ILE A 49 30.20 4.71 -35.78
C ILE A 49 30.97 5.75 -36.57
N ASN A 50 32.27 5.91 -36.27
CA ASN A 50 33.15 6.85 -36.96
C ASN A 50 33.84 6.22 -38.19
N ASP A 51 33.89 4.88 -38.26
CA ASP A 51 34.47 4.10 -39.35
C ASP A 51 33.56 2.88 -39.59
N PHE A 52 33.10 2.72 -40.83
CA PHE A 52 32.21 1.64 -41.26
C PHE A 52 32.81 0.83 -42.42
N SER A 53 34.13 0.91 -42.63
CA SER A 53 34.84 0.22 -43.72
C SER A 53 34.71 -1.31 -43.71
N ASP A 54 34.53 -1.92 -42.53
CA ASP A 54 34.33 -3.37 -42.37
C ASP A 54 32.87 -3.83 -42.57
N HIS A 55 31.92 -2.91 -42.78
CA HIS A 55 30.51 -3.19 -43.07
C HIS A 55 29.79 -4.13 -42.06
N VAL A 56 30.18 -4.11 -40.78
CA VAL A 56 29.57 -4.98 -39.75
C VAL A 56 28.11 -4.57 -39.49
N MET A 57 27.15 -5.34 -40.02
CA MET A 57 25.72 -5.09 -39.87
C MET A 57 25.14 -5.78 -38.62
N SER A 58 24.48 -5.00 -37.77
CA SER A 58 23.81 -5.48 -36.55
C SER A 58 22.69 -4.53 -36.15
N ALA A 59 21.87 -4.91 -35.17
CA ALA A 59 20.89 -4.00 -34.57
C ALA A 59 21.55 -2.73 -33.98
N ALA A 60 22.79 -2.82 -33.49
CA ALA A 60 23.54 -1.66 -33.02
C ALA A 60 23.94 -0.75 -34.20
N SER A 61 24.46 -1.33 -35.28
CA SER A 61 24.84 -0.59 -36.50
C SER A 61 23.65 0.11 -37.15
N ALA A 62 22.47 -0.52 -37.14
CA ALA A 62 21.21 0.07 -37.60
C ALA A 62 20.78 1.32 -36.79
N THR A 63 21.31 1.50 -35.59
CA THR A 63 21.07 2.68 -34.72
C THR A 63 22.27 3.62 -34.61
N ASN A 64 23.28 3.47 -35.49
CA ASN A 64 24.55 4.20 -35.44
C ASN A 64 25.27 4.08 -34.09
N LEU A 65 25.33 2.87 -33.53
CA LEU A 65 25.95 2.60 -32.23
C LEU A 65 27.22 1.76 -32.37
N ASN A 66 28.36 2.33 -31.95
CA ASN A 66 29.64 1.65 -31.83
C ASN A 66 29.74 0.86 -30.52
N ILE A 67 29.68 -0.48 -30.64
CA ILE A 67 29.76 -1.40 -29.50
C ILE A 67 31.18 -1.51 -28.94
N ALA A 68 32.22 -1.46 -29.79
CA ALA A 68 33.62 -1.53 -29.33
C ALA A 68 33.94 -0.37 -28.39
N ALA A 69 33.58 0.87 -28.77
CA ALA A 69 33.78 2.05 -27.92
C ALA A 69 32.99 1.98 -26.60
N ARG A 70 31.81 1.34 -26.59
CA ARG A 70 31.04 1.09 -25.37
C ARG A 70 31.76 0.08 -24.45
N ILE A 71 32.32 -0.98 -25.02
CA ILE A 71 33.13 -1.98 -24.29
C ILE A 71 34.38 -1.32 -23.70
N ASP A 72 35.09 -0.51 -24.48
CA ASP A 72 36.28 0.24 -24.02
C ASP A 72 35.94 1.18 -22.86
N SER A 73 34.80 1.86 -22.95
CA SER A 73 34.30 2.73 -21.87
C SER A 73 33.98 1.97 -20.59
N TYR A 74 33.46 0.74 -20.71
CA TYR A 74 33.22 -0.14 -19.57
C TYR A 74 34.55 -0.60 -18.92
N PHE A 75 35.53 -1.01 -19.72
CA PHE A 75 36.86 -1.36 -19.19
C PHE A 75 37.57 -0.16 -18.59
N LEU A 76 37.47 1.03 -19.19
CA LEU A 76 38.01 2.27 -18.65
C LEU A 76 37.41 2.58 -17.27
N LEU A 77 36.12 2.36 -17.07
CA LEU A 77 35.47 2.50 -15.76
C LEU A 77 36.08 1.51 -14.74
N LEU A 78 36.23 0.24 -15.11
CA LEU A 78 36.80 -0.79 -14.22
C LEU A 78 38.25 -0.47 -13.84
N PHE A 79 39.10 -0.15 -14.82
CA PHE A 79 40.48 0.26 -14.57
C PHE A 79 40.55 1.57 -13.77
N GLY A 80 39.64 2.50 -14.02
CA GLY A 80 39.48 3.74 -13.25
C GLY A 80 39.17 3.46 -11.78
N VAL A 81 38.25 2.55 -11.47
CA VAL A 81 37.95 2.12 -10.09
C VAL A 81 39.20 1.51 -9.43
N MET A 82 39.93 0.64 -10.13
CA MET A 82 41.17 0.03 -9.62
C MET A 82 42.25 1.08 -9.34
N ALA A 83 42.43 2.04 -10.25
CA ALA A 83 43.39 3.13 -10.08
C ALA A 83 43.02 4.02 -8.87
N LEU A 84 41.74 4.39 -8.73
CA LEU A 84 41.25 5.15 -7.58
C LEU A 84 41.46 4.41 -6.26
N LEU A 85 41.21 3.10 -6.23
CA LEU A 85 41.48 2.26 -5.07
C LEU A 85 42.96 2.33 -4.66
N MET A 86 43.88 2.16 -5.62
CA MET A 86 45.32 2.27 -5.35
C MET A 86 45.70 3.66 -4.84
N ILE A 87 45.15 4.73 -5.42
CA ILE A 87 45.39 6.11 -4.98
C ILE A 87 44.92 6.30 -3.54
N PHE A 88 43.68 5.93 -3.21
CA PHE A 88 43.16 6.04 -1.85
C PHE A 88 43.94 5.19 -0.85
N PHE A 89 44.36 3.99 -1.25
CA PHE A 89 45.20 3.13 -0.42
C PHE A 89 46.52 3.82 -0.06
N LEU A 90 47.21 4.36 -1.06
CA LEU A 90 48.47 5.07 -0.85
C LEU A 90 48.26 6.32 0.03
N LEU A 91 47.22 7.12 -0.23
CA LEU A 91 46.93 8.33 0.56
C LEU A 91 46.68 8.01 2.03
N ILE A 92 45.82 7.03 2.32
CA ILE A 92 45.48 6.65 3.69
C ILE A 92 46.71 6.02 4.36
N TYR A 93 47.41 5.12 3.67
CA TYR A 93 48.59 4.46 4.21
C TYR A 93 49.70 5.49 4.53
N ILE A 94 50.07 6.37 3.59
CA ILE A 94 51.10 7.41 3.81
C ILE A 94 50.72 8.29 4.99
N ARG A 95 49.45 8.74 5.06
CA ARG A 95 49.02 9.71 6.07
C ARG A 95 48.87 9.09 7.46
N PHE A 96 48.31 7.89 7.55
CA PHE A 96 47.84 7.32 8.82
C PHE A 96 48.70 6.17 9.38
N ASN A 97 49.61 5.60 8.60
CA ASN A 97 50.45 4.47 9.05
C ASN A 97 51.21 4.79 10.35
N LYS A 98 51.77 6.00 10.47
CA LYS A 98 52.53 6.40 11.67
C LYS A 98 51.69 6.52 12.94
N TYR A 99 50.38 6.76 12.80
CA TYR A 99 49.45 6.90 13.92
C TYR A 99 48.86 5.55 14.34
N TYR A 100 48.97 4.53 13.49
CA TYR A 100 48.52 3.16 13.77
C TYR A 100 49.49 2.37 14.67
N LYS A 101 49.97 2.96 15.76
CA LYS A 101 50.86 2.31 16.75
C LYS A 101 50.07 1.50 17.79
N THR A 102 50.75 0.56 18.44
CA THR A 102 50.21 -0.26 19.54
C THR A 102 49.76 0.63 20.71
N GLY A 103 48.45 0.77 20.93
CA GLY A 103 47.84 1.68 21.93
C GLY A 103 46.53 2.37 21.50
N ILE A 104 46.07 2.15 20.27
CA ILE A 104 44.80 2.72 19.75
C ILE A 104 43.57 2.06 20.38
N ASP A 105 42.49 2.83 20.48
CA ASP A 105 41.20 2.36 20.95
C ASP A 105 40.59 1.43 19.89
N GLU A 106 40.42 0.15 20.23
CA GLU A 106 39.80 -0.85 19.35
C GLU A 106 38.45 -0.39 18.81
N LYS A 107 37.68 0.42 19.57
CA LYS A 107 36.39 0.94 19.12
C LYS A 107 36.51 1.80 17.85
N VAL A 108 37.56 2.62 17.73
CA VAL A 108 37.78 3.46 16.53
C VAL A 108 38.10 2.59 15.32
N LYS A 109 38.90 1.54 15.51
CA LYS A 109 39.25 0.59 14.44
C LYS A 109 38.01 -0.17 13.95
N GLU A 110 37.18 -0.64 14.88
CA GLU A 110 35.92 -1.31 14.57
C GLU A 110 34.95 -0.37 13.88
N PHE A 111 34.84 0.88 14.34
CA PHE A 111 34.01 1.90 13.72
C PHE A 111 34.39 2.17 12.26
N ILE A 112 35.68 2.36 11.95
CA ILE A 112 36.16 2.56 10.57
C ILE A 112 35.86 1.33 9.72
N ARG A 113 36.15 0.14 10.24
CA ARG A 113 35.93 -1.13 9.54
C ARG A 113 34.44 -1.33 9.21
N ASP A 114 33.60 -1.30 10.24
CA ASP A 114 32.17 -1.63 10.12
C ASP A 114 31.44 -0.56 9.29
N SER A 115 31.76 0.73 9.49
CA SER A 115 31.19 1.81 8.68
C SER A 115 31.63 1.71 7.21
N SER A 116 32.89 1.33 6.92
CA SER A 116 33.32 1.11 5.54
C SER A 116 32.57 -0.05 4.89
N PHE A 117 32.32 -1.15 5.63
CA PHE A 117 31.47 -2.24 5.13
C PHE A 117 30.04 -1.79 4.84
N ILE A 118 29.42 -1.03 5.75
CA ILE A 118 28.07 -0.48 5.54
C ILE A 118 28.07 0.40 4.29
N GLY A 119 29.05 1.29 4.16
CA GLY A 119 29.18 2.18 3.01
C GLY A 119 29.25 1.43 1.68
N ILE A 120 30.06 0.37 1.60
CA ILE A 120 30.13 -0.50 0.42
C ILE A 120 28.78 -1.15 0.14
N ALA A 121 28.12 -1.72 1.17
CA ALA A 121 26.83 -2.37 1.00
C ALA A 121 25.72 -1.41 0.58
N VAL A 122 25.72 -0.17 1.10
CA VAL A 122 24.82 0.91 0.68
C VAL A 122 25.02 1.21 -0.80
N ILE A 123 26.26 1.37 -1.27
CA ILE A 123 26.56 1.64 -2.68
C ILE A 123 26.07 0.49 -3.57
N LEU A 124 26.36 -0.76 -3.19
CA LEU A 124 25.91 -1.94 -3.95
C LEU A 124 24.37 -2.02 -3.99
N ALA A 125 23.70 -1.74 -2.87
CA ALA A 125 22.25 -1.70 -2.81
C ALA A 125 21.65 -0.54 -3.66
N SER A 126 22.29 0.63 -3.69
CA SER A 126 21.89 1.75 -4.57
C SER A 126 22.03 1.41 -6.06
N ILE A 127 23.00 0.57 -6.45
CA ILE A 127 23.14 0.11 -7.84
C ILE A 127 21.92 -0.76 -8.23
N PHE A 128 21.44 -1.64 -7.33
CA PHE A 128 20.27 -2.47 -7.60
C PHE A 128 18.97 -1.68 -7.77
N THR A 129 18.82 -0.54 -7.10
CA THR A 129 17.61 0.31 -7.23
C THR A 129 17.64 1.19 -8.47
N THR A 130 18.76 1.27 -9.20
CA THR A 130 19.00 2.27 -10.27
C THR A 130 18.74 3.73 -9.84
N ASN A 131 18.50 3.96 -8.54
CA ASN A 131 18.31 5.26 -7.94
C ASN A 131 19.64 5.66 -7.31
N LYS A 132 20.06 6.89 -7.56
CA LYS A 132 21.28 7.43 -6.99
C LYS A 132 21.00 7.87 -5.56
N ASP A 133 20.98 6.93 -4.63
CA ASP A 133 20.92 7.22 -3.20
C ASP A 133 22.33 7.52 -2.68
N PHE A 134 22.57 8.80 -2.44
CA PHE A 134 23.87 9.32 -1.99
C PHE A 134 24.01 9.34 -0.46
N ALA A 135 23.16 8.62 0.29
CA ALA A 135 23.32 8.48 1.75
C ALA A 135 24.67 7.87 2.16
N ALA A 136 25.33 7.11 1.26
CA ALA A 136 26.69 6.61 1.47
C ALA A 136 27.72 7.72 1.77
N TYR A 137 27.51 8.96 1.31
CA TYR A 137 28.45 10.05 1.55
C TYR A 137 28.53 10.45 3.03
N ILE A 138 27.42 10.31 3.76
CA ILE A 138 27.38 10.55 5.21
C ILE A 138 28.27 9.55 5.93
N ILE A 139 28.23 8.28 5.51
CA ILE A 139 29.12 7.24 6.03
C ILE A 139 30.57 7.54 5.63
N GLY A 140 30.80 8.00 4.39
CA GLY A 140 32.12 8.45 3.91
C GLY A 140 32.75 9.50 4.82
N ILE A 141 31.98 10.51 5.20
CA ILE A 141 32.41 11.58 6.11
C ILE A 141 32.69 11.02 7.51
N ALA A 142 31.80 10.16 8.02
CA ALA A 142 32.00 9.52 9.33
C ALA A 142 33.30 8.69 9.37
N VAL A 143 33.58 7.92 8.32
CA VAL A 143 34.82 7.14 8.17
C VAL A 143 36.04 8.06 8.09
N LEU A 144 35.98 9.14 7.31
CA LEU A 144 37.06 10.12 7.22
C LEU A 144 37.37 10.76 8.58
N LEU A 145 36.33 11.10 9.34
CA LEU A 145 36.49 11.65 10.69
C LEU A 145 37.06 10.62 11.67
N GLY A 146 36.71 9.33 11.52
CA GLY A 146 37.34 8.25 12.26
C GLY A 146 38.86 8.21 12.03
N TRP A 147 39.30 8.34 10.76
CA TRP A 147 40.72 8.42 10.42
C TRP A 147 41.40 9.69 10.96
N ILE A 148 40.75 10.85 10.82
CA ILE A 148 41.26 12.11 11.39
C ILE A 148 41.40 12.01 12.91
N PHE A 149 40.39 11.46 13.59
CA PHE A 149 40.41 11.25 15.04
C PHE A 149 41.57 10.36 15.47
N LEU A 150 41.85 9.30 14.71
CA LEU A 150 43.00 8.42 14.88
C LEU A 150 44.33 9.18 14.87
N SER A 151 44.47 10.20 14.03
CA SER A 151 45.67 11.05 13.95
C SER A 151 45.83 12.05 15.11
N GLN A 152 44.78 12.28 15.91
CA GLN A 152 44.74 13.27 16.98
C GLN A 152 44.78 12.66 18.40
N LYS A 153 44.92 11.33 18.53
CA LYS A 153 44.75 10.62 19.81
C LYS A 153 45.88 10.89 20.83
N GLU A 154 47.05 11.36 20.40
CA GLU A 154 48.14 11.73 21.32
C GLU A 154 47.73 12.83 22.34
N ASP A 155 46.60 13.53 22.11
CA ASP A 155 46.06 14.61 22.97
C ASP A 155 44.99 14.19 24.01
N GLY A 156 44.76 12.89 24.28
CA GLY A 156 43.80 12.45 25.32
C GLY A 156 42.31 12.50 24.94
N LYS A 157 41.98 12.34 23.65
CA LYS A 157 40.60 12.41 23.11
C LYS A 157 39.85 11.08 23.18
N ASP A 158 38.56 11.15 23.55
CA ASP A 158 37.66 9.99 23.72
C ASP A 158 36.76 9.74 22.49
N PHE A 159 36.64 8.48 22.05
CA PHE A 159 35.80 8.03 20.94
C PHE A 159 34.32 8.43 21.11
N ASP A 160 33.81 8.48 22.34
CA ASP A 160 32.44 8.89 22.63
C ASP A 160 32.15 10.31 22.13
N MET A 161 33.14 11.21 22.18
CA MET A 161 32.96 12.59 21.72
C MET A 161 32.92 12.70 20.20
N LEU A 162 33.60 11.80 19.47
CA LEU A 162 33.45 11.68 18.02
C LEU A 162 32.02 11.25 17.66
N VAL A 163 31.47 10.25 18.38
CA VAL A 163 30.10 9.80 18.15
C VAL A 163 29.09 10.90 18.51
N TRP A 164 29.32 11.62 19.62
CA TRP A 164 28.48 12.74 20.01
C TRP A 164 28.46 13.86 18.96
N SER A 165 29.62 14.25 18.40
CA SER A 165 29.69 15.31 17.37
C SER A 165 29.01 14.90 16.05
N LEU A 166 29.08 13.62 15.67
CA LEU A 166 28.33 13.07 14.54
C LEU A 166 26.80 13.13 14.75
N LEU A 167 26.32 12.88 15.96
CA LEU A 167 24.88 12.83 16.25
C LEU A 167 24.27 14.22 16.45
N ILE A 168 24.95 15.11 17.20
CA ILE A 168 24.47 16.48 17.46
C ILE A 168 24.42 17.30 16.16
N SER A 169 25.38 17.10 15.26
CA SER A 169 25.48 17.82 13.99
C SER A 169 24.28 17.57 13.07
N ALA A 170 23.56 16.45 13.22
CA ALA A 170 22.33 16.20 12.46
C ALA A 170 21.25 17.26 12.77
N SER A 171 21.13 17.70 14.02
CA SER A 171 20.14 18.72 14.42
C SER A 171 20.49 20.08 13.82
N PHE A 172 21.77 20.46 13.85
CA PHE A 172 22.25 21.68 13.19
C PHE A 172 22.12 21.61 11.67
N ALA A 173 22.33 20.43 11.07
CA ALA A 173 22.16 20.21 9.64
C ALA A 173 20.71 20.42 9.22
N ILE A 174 19.75 19.87 9.97
CA ILE A 174 18.31 20.07 9.73
C ILE A 174 17.95 21.56 9.89
N PHE A 175 18.50 22.24 10.90
CA PHE A 175 18.33 23.68 11.07
C PHE A 175 18.82 24.49 9.85
N ILE A 176 20.07 24.28 9.43
CA ILE A 176 20.62 24.95 8.24
C ILE A 176 19.78 24.61 7.00
N TYR A 177 19.43 23.34 6.82
CA TYR A 177 18.61 22.89 5.69
C TYR A 177 17.27 23.64 5.62
N VAL A 178 16.51 23.68 6.72
CA VAL A 178 15.20 24.34 6.80
C VAL A 178 15.30 25.84 6.59
N MET A 179 16.33 26.49 7.14
CA MET A 179 16.53 27.93 6.98
C MET A 179 16.73 28.29 5.50
N PHE A 180 17.44 27.46 4.74
CA PHE A 180 17.81 27.74 3.34
C PHE A 180 16.84 27.18 2.28
N MET A 181 15.83 26.38 2.68
CA MET A 181 14.95 25.62 1.78
C MET A 181 14.22 26.42 0.67
N ARG A 182 13.88 27.70 0.90
CA ARG A 182 13.12 28.55 -0.07
C ARG A 182 13.96 29.65 -0.70
N TYR A 183 15.22 29.77 -0.33
CA TYR A 183 16.07 30.75 -1.00
C TYR A 183 16.34 30.27 -2.42
N ASP A 184 16.56 31.21 -3.35
CA ASP A 184 17.02 30.92 -4.72
C ASP A 184 18.25 30.01 -4.72
N PHE A 185 18.94 29.85 -3.60
CA PHE A 185 20.00 28.88 -3.38
C PHE A 185 19.66 27.45 -3.86
N ILE A 186 18.54 26.83 -3.46
CA ILE A 186 18.24 25.44 -3.91
C ILE A 186 17.91 25.40 -5.41
N ILE A 187 17.24 26.43 -5.92
CA ILE A 187 16.93 26.57 -7.35
C ILE A 187 18.21 26.76 -8.17
N ASN A 188 19.10 27.65 -7.74
CA ASN A 188 20.42 27.88 -8.33
C ASN A 188 21.29 26.62 -8.24
N LEU A 189 21.20 25.88 -7.14
CA LEU A 189 21.86 24.58 -6.97
C LEU A 189 21.29 23.55 -7.96
N SER A 190 19.98 23.57 -8.22
CA SER A 190 19.33 22.71 -9.22
C SER A 190 19.71 23.07 -10.66
N GLN A 191 20.05 24.33 -10.91
CA GLN A 191 20.54 24.83 -12.20
C GLN A 191 22.05 24.56 -12.39
N ASN A 192 22.75 24.12 -11.35
CA ASN A 192 24.17 23.82 -11.44
C ASN A 192 24.41 22.61 -12.36
N TRP A 193 25.19 22.82 -13.41
CA TRP A 193 25.49 21.80 -14.42
C TRP A 193 26.11 20.53 -13.84
N ILE A 194 26.86 20.63 -12.73
CA ILE A 194 27.47 19.47 -12.06
C ILE A 194 26.37 18.64 -11.41
N ILE A 195 25.46 19.26 -10.66
CA ILE A 195 24.40 18.54 -9.93
C ILE A 195 23.42 17.87 -10.89
N GLN A 196 23.10 18.55 -12.00
CA GLN A 196 22.31 17.96 -13.08
C GLN A 196 23.01 16.75 -13.71
N LYS A 197 24.31 16.85 -14.06
CA LYS A 197 25.08 15.72 -14.61
C LYS A 197 25.21 14.56 -13.62
N LEU A 198 25.37 14.85 -12.32
CA LEU A 198 25.43 13.83 -11.28
C LEU A 198 24.06 13.20 -11.02
N GLY A 199 22.96 13.77 -11.50
CA GLY A 199 21.60 13.29 -11.26
C GLY A 199 21.21 13.34 -9.78
N LEU A 200 21.76 14.30 -9.05
CA LEU A 200 21.51 14.50 -7.62
C LEU A 200 20.22 15.29 -7.41
N SER A 201 19.38 14.87 -6.47
CA SER A 201 18.33 15.74 -5.95
C SER A 201 18.98 16.96 -5.28
N PRO A 202 18.63 18.20 -5.66
CA PRO A 202 19.19 19.41 -5.06
C PRO A 202 18.97 19.46 -3.54
N ASN A 203 17.80 18.97 -3.08
CA ASN A 203 17.47 18.86 -1.67
C ASN A 203 18.43 17.91 -0.93
N LEU A 204 18.70 16.74 -1.49
CA LEU A 204 19.60 15.75 -0.90
C LEU A 204 21.04 16.27 -0.87
N ALA A 205 21.51 16.85 -1.98
CA ALA A 205 22.85 17.43 -2.08
C ALA A 205 23.07 18.53 -1.01
N PHE A 206 22.08 19.41 -0.85
CA PHE A 206 22.17 20.49 0.12
C PHE A 206 22.09 20.00 1.57
N ALA A 207 21.28 18.98 1.86
CA ALA A 207 21.24 18.38 3.19
C ALA A 207 22.57 17.70 3.56
N ILE A 208 23.20 16.98 2.62
CA ILE A 208 24.52 16.39 2.82
C ILE A 208 25.54 17.50 3.11
N LEU A 209 25.58 18.57 2.30
CA LEU A 209 26.48 19.70 2.51
C LEU A 209 26.25 20.36 3.88
N SER A 210 25.00 20.61 4.25
CA SER A 210 24.62 21.18 5.54
C SER A 210 25.12 20.31 6.70
N TRP A 211 25.05 19.00 6.55
CA TRP A 211 25.54 18.07 7.57
C TRP A 211 27.06 18.04 7.63
N VAL A 212 27.76 18.02 6.49
CA VAL A 212 29.23 18.13 6.43
C VAL A 212 29.71 19.35 7.21
N LEU A 213 29.14 20.52 6.88
CA LEU A 213 29.51 21.79 7.52
C LEU A 213 29.21 21.77 9.03
N SER A 214 28.07 21.19 9.42
CA SER A 214 27.70 21.04 10.84
C SER A 214 28.66 20.13 11.59
N ILE A 215 29.09 19.02 11.00
CA ILE A 215 30.05 18.11 11.63
C ILE A 215 31.41 18.78 11.80
N ILE A 216 31.92 19.42 10.75
CA ILE A 216 33.19 20.16 10.80
C ILE A 216 33.13 21.26 11.87
N GLY A 217 32.04 22.01 11.92
CA GLY A 217 31.81 23.04 12.93
C GLY A 217 31.77 22.47 14.35
N CYS A 218 31.00 21.41 14.59
CA CYS A 218 30.93 20.75 15.89
C CYS A 218 32.29 20.20 16.34
N HIS A 219 33.03 19.56 15.44
CA HIS A 219 34.36 19.03 15.73
C HIS A 219 35.38 20.14 16.01
N PHE A 220 35.32 21.26 15.28
CA PHE A 220 36.19 22.41 15.52
C PHE A 220 35.90 23.08 16.87
N ILE A 221 34.62 23.31 17.19
CA ILE A 221 34.19 23.85 18.49
C ILE A 221 34.65 22.93 19.63
N GLN A 222 34.45 21.62 19.46
CA GLN A 222 34.93 20.61 20.40
C GLN A 222 36.44 20.75 20.60
N GLN A 223 37.25 20.77 19.54
CA GLN A 223 38.70 20.91 19.67
C GLN A 223 39.13 22.20 20.38
N ARG A 224 38.48 23.33 20.07
CA ARG A 224 38.78 24.60 20.74
C ARG A 224 38.45 24.55 22.23
N PHE A 225 37.28 24.02 22.58
CA PHE A 225 36.85 23.86 23.96
C PHE A 225 37.79 22.93 24.75
N LEU A 226 38.18 21.80 24.16
CA LEU A 226 39.13 20.85 24.75
C LEU A 226 40.51 21.48 25.01
N ASN A 227 40.98 22.35 24.12
CA ASN A 227 42.26 23.02 24.29
C ASN A 227 42.22 24.12 25.38
N THR A 228 41.03 24.65 25.70
CA THR A 228 40.84 25.67 26.74
C THR A 228 40.64 25.07 28.13
N VAL A 229 40.00 23.90 28.24
CA VAL A 229 39.85 23.18 29.51
C VAL A 229 41.15 22.41 29.79
N ILE A 230 41.81 22.70 30.92
CA ILE A 230 43.05 22.00 31.33
C ILE A 230 42.83 20.49 31.24
N ILE A 231 43.66 19.81 30.44
CA ILE A 231 43.59 18.38 30.08
C ILE A 231 43.26 17.47 31.29
N ASN A 232 43.73 17.83 32.48
CA ASN A 232 43.51 17.09 33.73
C ASN A 232 42.07 17.13 34.29
N GLN A 233 41.17 17.96 33.78
CA GLN A 233 39.76 18.02 34.21
C GLN A 233 38.77 17.56 33.14
N PHE A 234 39.24 17.09 31.99
CA PHE A 234 38.37 16.80 30.84
C PHE A 234 37.27 15.76 31.15
N GLU A 235 37.61 14.66 31.84
CA GLU A 235 36.64 13.62 32.23
C GLU A 235 35.53 14.16 33.15
N LYS A 236 35.83 15.18 33.97
CA LYS A 236 34.85 15.83 34.84
C LYS A 236 33.80 16.62 34.05
N TYR A 237 34.17 17.19 32.91
CA TYR A 237 33.30 18.06 32.10
C TYR A 237 32.63 17.33 30.92
N LYS A 238 33.16 16.17 30.52
CA LYS A 238 32.61 15.35 29.41
C LYS A 238 31.12 15.05 29.57
N ALA A 239 30.70 14.59 30.74
CA ALA A 239 29.29 14.30 31.03
C ALA A 239 28.42 15.58 30.96
N ALA A 240 28.92 16.71 31.44
CA ALA A 240 28.22 17.99 31.39
C ALA A 240 27.99 18.47 29.94
N ILE A 241 28.99 18.32 29.05
CA ILE A 241 28.88 18.67 27.62
C ILE A 241 27.85 17.79 26.90
N ILE A 242 27.87 16.48 27.18
CA ILE A 242 26.93 15.55 26.55
C ILE A 242 25.51 15.80 27.07
N ILE A 243 25.33 16.07 28.36
CA ILE A 243 24.00 16.39 28.90
C ILE A 243 23.52 17.75 28.37
N SER A 244 24.39 18.75 28.27
CA SER A 244 24.04 20.07 27.76
C SER A 244 23.67 20.05 26.27
N GLY A 245 24.09 19.05 25.49
CA GLY A 245 23.66 18.91 24.10
C GLY A 245 22.25 18.32 23.91
N ILE A 246 21.62 17.81 24.96
CA ILE A 246 20.28 17.17 24.88
C ILE A 246 19.21 18.13 24.33
N PRO A 247 19.09 19.40 24.74
CA PRO A 247 18.10 20.32 24.20
C PRO A 247 18.18 20.46 22.68
N PHE A 248 19.39 20.60 22.11
CA PHE A 248 19.59 20.69 20.66
C PHE A 248 19.15 19.42 19.94
N LEU A 249 19.46 18.25 20.49
CA LEU A 249 19.10 16.95 19.94
C LEU A 249 17.56 16.80 19.78
N PHE A 250 16.79 17.32 20.73
CA PHE A 250 15.32 17.27 20.69
C PHE A 250 14.68 18.28 19.73
N THR A 251 15.43 19.24 19.19
CA THR A 251 14.87 20.30 18.34
C THR A 251 14.18 19.75 17.10
N GLY A 252 14.69 18.66 16.49
CA GLY A 252 14.05 18.03 15.33
C GLY A 252 12.66 17.45 15.65
N ILE A 253 12.50 16.82 16.81
CA ILE A 253 11.22 16.28 17.27
C ILE A 253 10.26 17.41 17.65
N VAL A 254 10.72 18.35 18.49
CA VAL A 254 9.92 19.47 18.96
C VAL A 254 9.47 20.34 17.80
N GLN A 255 10.29 20.49 16.76
CA GLN A 255 9.90 21.18 15.54
C GLN A 255 8.70 20.52 14.86
N SER A 256 8.74 19.21 14.61
CA SER A 256 7.62 18.48 13.98
C SER A 256 6.32 18.62 14.79
N ILE A 257 6.41 18.46 16.11
CA ILE A 257 5.27 18.68 17.02
C ILE A 257 4.75 20.11 16.91
N SER A 258 5.66 21.09 16.90
CA SER A 258 5.28 22.51 16.82
C SER A 258 4.59 22.84 15.49
N LEU A 259 5.07 22.29 14.37
CA LEU A 259 4.42 22.46 13.06
C LEU A 259 2.99 21.91 13.07
N GLU A 260 2.77 20.76 13.70
CA GLU A 260 1.42 20.19 13.79
C GLU A 260 0.52 20.98 14.76
N ILE A 261 1.05 21.49 15.88
CA ILE A 261 0.32 22.42 16.76
C ILE A 261 -0.16 23.65 15.97
N LEU A 262 0.65 24.20 15.07
CA LEU A 262 0.23 25.30 14.21
C LEU A 262 -0.92 24.91 13.27
N ASN A 263 -0.90 23.70 12.71
CA ASN A 263 -1.98 23.19 11.87
C ASN A 263 -3.28 23.00 12.66
N ILE A 264 -3.19 22.51 13.90
CA ILE A 264 -4.32 22.36 14.83
C ILE A 264 -4.89 23.74 15.18
N LEU A 265 -4.03 24.72 15.49
CA LEU A 265 -4.45 26.08 15.81
C LEU A 265 -5.11 26.77 14.59
N ASN A 266 -4.62 26.51 13.39
CA ASN A 266 -5.23 27.01 12.16
C ASN A 266 -6.61 26.35 11.92
N LYS A 267 -6.73 25.02 12.06
CA LYS A 267 -8.01 24.32 11.87
C LYS A 267 -9.06 24.76 12.89
N ASN A 268 -8.73 24.68 14.17
CA ASN A 268 -9.71 24.80 15.26
C ASN A 268 -9.98 26.26 15.66
N PHE A 269 -9.02 27.17 15.47
CA PHE A 269 -9.13 28.56 15.92
C PHE A 269 -8.88 29.59 14.80
N ASN A 270 -8.65 29.16 13.54
CA ASN A 270 -8.28 30.03 12.43
C ASN A 270 -7.03 30.91 12.70
N ILE A 271 -6.14 30.47 13.60
CA ILE A 271 -4.89 31.17 13.89
C ILE A 271 -3.85 30.77 12.85
N VAL A 272 -3.56 31.67 11.91
CA VAL A 272 -2.64 31.42 10.80
C VAL A 272 -1.23 31.90 11.14
N PHE A 273 -0.30 30.97 11.36
CA PHE A 273 1.12 31.29 11.54
C PHE A 273 1.91 31.07 10.25
N ASN A 274 2.20 32.17 9.54
CA ASN A 274 2.85 32.10 8.23
C ASN A 274 4.40 32.24 8.27
N ARG A 275 5.03 32.00 9.44
CA ARG A 275 6.49 32.16 9.62
C ARG A 275 7.17 30.95 10.29
N PRO A 276 6.96 29.71 9.82
CA PRO A 276 7.46 28.47 10.46
C PRO A 276 8.99 28.42 10.66
N ARG A 277 9.77 29.14 9.84
CA ARG A 277 11.23 29.26 10.04
C ARG A 277 11.61 30.09 11.26
N VAL A 278 10.87 31.16 11.52
CA VAL A 278 11.11 32.00 12.71
C VAL A 278 10.82 31.19 13.97
N MET A 279 9.78 30.36 13.96
CA MET A 279 9.52 29.40 15.03
C MET A 279 10.72 28.47 15.25
N TYR A 280 11.29 27.90 14.18
CA TYR A 280 12.45 27.03 14.35
C TYR A 280 13.69 27.76 14.87
N LEU A 281 13.91 29.01 14.43
CA LEU A 281 14.96 29.88 14.98
C LEU A 281 14.77 30.11 16.48
N VAL A 282 13.55 30.41 16.92
CA VAL A 282 13.23 30.57 18.36
C VAL A 282 13.48 29.27 19.13
N LEU A 283 13.07 28.11 18.59
CA LEU A 283 13.34 26.81 19.20
C LEU A 283 14.86 26.57 19.37
N MET A 284 15.67 26.92 18.38
CA MET A 284 17.13 26.82 18.47
C MET A 284 17.74 27.78 19.52
N LEU A 285 17.20 29.00 19.63
CA LEU A 285 17.62 29.96 20.67
C LEU A 285 17.27 29.44 22.07
N LEU A 286 16.05 28.94 22.26
CA LEU A 286 15.63 28.33 23.53
C LEU A 286 16.46 27.10 23.87
N ALA A 287 16.76 26.23 22.88
CA ALA A 287 17.66 25.10 23.06
C ALA A 287 19.07 25.56 23.46
N THR A 288 19.57 26.66 22.90
CA THR A 288 20.88 27.24 23.27
C THR A 288 20.88 27.70 24.72
N ILE A 289 19.86 28.46 25.14
CA ILE A 289 19.72 28.94 26.53
C ILE A 289 19.62 27.74 27.49
N ALA A 290 18.77 26.76 27.19
CA ALA A 290 18.61 25.56 28.00
C ALA A 290 19.93 24.75 28.09
N SER A 291 20.68 24.65 26.99
CA SER A 291 21.98 23.96 26.95
C SER A 291 23.00 24.66 27.86
N ILE A 292 23.08 25.99 27.80
CA ILE A 292 23.97 26.78 28.66
C ILE A 292 23.59 26.61 30.14
N LEU A 293 22.30 26.69 30.48
CA LEU A 293 21.82 26.50 31.85
C LEU A 293 22.13 25.08 32.36
N LEU A 294 21.87 24.05 31.56
CA LEU A 294 22.17 22.66 31.92
C LEU A 294 23.67 22.45 32.12
N TYR A 295 24.52 23.05 31.28
CA TYR A 295 25.97 22.98 31.44
C TYR A 295 26.40 23.51 32.81
N PHE A 296 25.99 24.74 33.17
CA PHE A 296 26.34 25.33 34.47
C PHE A 296 25.75 24.58 35.67
N LEU A 297 24.53 24.03 35.53
CA LEU A 297 23.92 23.19 36.57
C LEU A 297 24.71 21.89 36.80
N MET A 298 25.15 21.24 35.72
CA MET A 298 25.94 20.00 35.81
C MET A 298 27.34 20.26 36.34
N GLU A 299 27.97 21.37 35.94
CA GLU A 299 29.25 21.81 36.50
C GLU A 299 29.15 22.03 38.01
N LYS A 300 28.12 22.75 38.48
CA LYS A 300 27.92 23.03 39.91
C LYS A 300 27.71 21.76 40.75
N ARG A 301 26.96 20.79 40.23
CA ARG A 301 26.65 19.54 40.97
C ARG A 301 27.81 18.53 41.00
N LYS A 302 28.93 18.80 40.33
CA LYS A 302 30.11 17.90 40.25
C LYS A 302 29.74 16.45 39.94
N ILE A 303 28.72 16.23 39.10
CA ILE A 303 28.18 14.89 38.85
C ILE A 303 29.11 14.15 37.90
N SER A 304 30.06 13.40 38.46
CA SER A 304 30.92 12.46 37.74
C SER A 304 30.28 11.06 37.58
N SER A 305 29.07 10.84 38.14
CA SER A 305 28.47 9.50 38.23
C SER A 305 27.80 8.99 36.94
N PHE A 306 27.54 9.85 35.95
CA PHE A 306 26.92 9.44 34.69
C PHE A 306 27.95 8.98 33.67
N ARG A 307 27.80 7.76 33.17
CA ARG A 307 28.59 7.25 32.05
C ARG A 307 28.11 7.91 30.75
N ALA A 308 28.91 8.81 30.20
CA ALA A 308 28.71 9.46 28.90
C ALA A 308 28.27 8.50 27.78
N VAL A 309 28.93 7.34 27.70
CA VAL A 309 28.61 6.20 26.81
C VAL A 309 27.13 5.85 26.86
N ASP A 310 26.57 5.68 28.06
CA ASP A 310 25.19 5.23 28.24
C ASP A 310 24.20 6.25 27.66
N ILE A 311 24.46 7.55 27.84
CA ILE A 311 23.61 8.62 27.32
C ILE A 311 23.66 8.64 25.78
N ILE A 312 24.84 8.50 25.18
CA ILE A 312 24.99 8.50 23.73
C ILE A 312 24.21 7.32 23.10
N TYR A 313 24.44 6.10 23.60
CA TYR A 313 23.87 4.91 23.01
C TYR A 313 22.38 4.68 23.35
N LYS A 314 21.89 5.19 24.49
CA LYS A 314 20.49 5.03 24.92
C LYS A 314 19.59 6.22 24.58
N LEU A 315 20.15 7.42 24.41
CA LEU A 315 19.38 8.64 24.13
C LEU A 315 19.74 9.26 22.78
N TYR A 316 21.02 9.60 22.52
CA TYR A 316 21.39 10.32 21.30
C TYR A 316 21.03 9.56 20.02
N ILE A 317 21.45 8.31 19.91
CA ILE A 317 21.18 7.51 18.70
C ILE A 317 19.66 7.37 18.44
N PRO A 318 18.83 6.90 19.40
CA PRO A 318 17.39 6.80 19.18
C PRO A 318 16.73 8.14 18.83
N VAL A 319 17.08 9.22 19.53
CA VAL A 319 16.44 10.53 19.31
C VAL A 319 16.84 11.10 17.94
N THR A 320 18.10 10.97 17.50
CA THR A 320 18.50 11.37 16.14
C THR A 320 17.72 10.59 15.08
N LEU A 321 17.52 9.27 15.25
CA LEU A 321 16.68 8.49 14.33
C LEU A 321 15.23 8.97 14.33
N ILE A 322 14.66 9.17 15.51
CA ILE A 322 13.28 9.66 15.64
C ILE A 322 13.13 11.01 14.95
N SER A 323 14.10 11.93 15.06
CA SER A 323 14.08 13.22 14.34
C SER A 323 13.89 13.05 12.82
N PHE A 324 14.61 12.11 12.18
CA PHE A 324 14.40 11.83 10.75
C PHE A 324 13.08 11.10 10.47
N VAL A 325 12.65 10.19 11.35
CA VAL A 325 11.38 9.48 11.18
C VAL A 325 10.19 10.43 11.31
N VAL A 326 10.20 11.41 12.23
CA VAL A 326 9.12 12.39 12.37
C VAL A 326 9.06 13.37 11.20
N MET A 327 10.19 13.66 10.53
CA MET A 327 10.18 14.41 9.27
C MET A 327 9.44 13.65 8.16
N ILE A 328 9.60 12.32 8.10
CA ILE A 328 8.82 11.47 7.17
C ILE A 328 7.36 11.40 7.61
N ALA A 329 7.14 11.27 8.93
CA ALA A 329 5.80 11.12 9.51
C ALA A 329 4.98 12.41 9.52
N GLN A 330 5.60 13.57 9.24
CA GLN A 330 4.93 14.87 9.29
C GLN A 330 3.67 14.85 8.42
N PRO A 331 2.49 15.10 9.00
CA PRO A 331 1.24 15.14 8.24
C PRO A 331 1.23 16.33 7.27
N PHE A 332 0.51 16.18 6.15
CA PHE A 332 0.24 17.31 5.26
C PHE A 332 -0.58 18.39 5.98
N ARG A 333 -0.45 19.65 5.56
CA ARG A 333 -1.29 20.72 6.11
C ARG A 333 -2.76 20.46 5.86
N MET A 334 -3.08 20.09 4.63
CA MET A 334 -4.41 19.65 4.20
C MET A 334 -4.25 18.45 3.27
N THR A 335 -5.15 17.47 3.40
CA THR A 335 -5.26 16.29 2.51
C THR A 335 -6.17 16.62 1.32
N SER A 336 -6.01 15.98 0.18
CA SER A 336 -7.03 16.08 -0.88
C SER A 336 -8.26 15.25 -0.51
N ASP A 337 -9.37 15.52 -1.18
CA ASP A 337 -10.45 14.55 -1.32
C ASP A 337 -9.90 13.25 -1.95
N GLY A 338 -10.46 12.11 -1.53
CA GLY A 338 -10.09 10.80 -2.04
C GLY A 338 -11.09 10.32 -3.08
N ASN A 339 -10.61 9.52 -4.03
CA ASN A 339 -11.42 8.81 -5.03
C ASN A 339 -11.46 7.29 -4.80
N GLU A 340 -10.79 6.80 -3.75
CA GLU A 340 -10.75 5.38 -3.39
C GLU A 340 -11.75 5.11 -2.25
N PHE A 341 -13.01 4.83 -2.62
CA PHE A 341 -14.10 4.62 -1.65
C PHE A 341 -14.06 3.24 -1.01
N PHE A 342 -13.45 2.27 -1.67
CA PHE A 342 -13.50 0.89 -1.23
C PHE A 342 -12.52 0.64 -0.07
N GLU A 343 -11.22 0.89 -0.25
CA GLU A 343 -10.24 0.71 0.84
C GLU A 343 -10.48 1.71 1.99
N MET A 344 -10.92 2.93 1.66
CA MET A 344 -11.28 3.92 2.67
C MET A 344 -12.49 3.50 3.50
N ALA A 345 -13.41 2.71 2.96
CA ALA A 345 -14.54 2.21 3.73
C ALA A 345 -14.09 1.29 4.87
N ASN A 346 -13.13 0.40 4.60
CA ASN A 346 -12.62 -0.57 5.56
C ASN A 346 -12.23 0.09 6.88
N HIS A 347 -11.46 1.18 6.79
CA HIS A 347 -10.94 1.92 7.94
C HIS A 347 -11.87 3.04 8.37
N GLY A 348 -12.29 3.85 7.40
CA GLY A 348 -12.98 5.12 7.62
C GLY A 348 -14.36 4.97 8.24
N LEU A 349 -15.07 3.88 7.98
CA LEU A 349 -16.40 3.66 8.56
C LEU A 349 -16.34 3.36 10.04
N SER A 350 -15.33 2.63 10.51
CA SER A 350 -15.15 2.38 11.93
C SER A 350 -14.98 3.70 12.70
N LEU A 351 -14.19 4.63 12.14
CA LEU A 351 -13.99 5.97 12.68
C LEU A 351 -15.27 6.82 12.62
N ASP A 352 -15.92 6.89 11.46
CA ASP A 352 -17.18 7.63 11.28
C ASP A 352 -18.22 7.18 12.30
N GLN A 353 -18.41 5.86 12.40
CA GLN A 353 -19.42 5.28 13.24
C GLN A 353 -19.14 5.44 14.72
N PHE A 354 -17.87 5.48 15.12
CA PHE A 354 -17.49 5.80 16.49
C PHE A 354 -17.82 7.27 16.83
N PHE A 355 -17.35 8.24 16.04
CA PHE A 355 -17.51 9.65 16.38
C PHE A 355 -18.94 10.17 16.18
N ARG A 356 -19.66 9.68 15.16
CA ARG A 356 -21.01 10.16 14.83
C ARG A 356 -22.11 9.39 15.57
N PHE A 357 -21.94 8.08 15.78
CA PHE A 357 -22.99 7.22 16.32
C PHE A 357 -22.60 6.50 17.63
N GLY A 358 -21.39 6.72 18.16
CA GLY A 358 -20.92 6.07 19.38
C GLY A 358 -20.71 4.56 19.23
N SER A 359 -20.52 4.06 18.01
CA SER A 359 -20.33 2.63 17.73
C SER A 359 -18.94 2.19 18.15
N ILE A 360 -18.80 1.03 18.80
CA ILE A 360 -17.51 0.56 19.32
C ILE A 360 -16.79 -0.30 18.26
N PRO A 361 -15.56 0.05 17.83
CA PRO A 361 -14.76 -0.77 16.92
C PRO A 361 -14.59 -2.21 17.42
N ILE A 362 -14.52 -3.17 16.50
CA ILE A 362 -14.48 -4.63 16.75
C ILE A 362 -15.81 -5.20 17.28
N ILE A 363 -16.60 -4.44 18.05
CA ILE A 363 -17.88 -4.90 18.60
C ILE A 363 -19.05 -4.65 17.64
N GLU A 364 -19.09 -3.45 17.04
CA GLU A 364 -20.16 -2.98 16.14
C GLU A 364 -19.68 -2.76 14.71
N SER A 365 -18.37 -2.67 14.48
CA SER A 365 -17.74 -2.59 13.16
C SER A 365 -16.59 -3.59 13.02
N PHE A 366 -16.36 -4.09 11.81
CA PHE A 366 -15.25 -4.98 11.47
C PHE A 366 -14.41 -4.43 10.32
N ASP A 367 -13.11 -4.33 10.58
CA ASP A 367 -12.05 -3.92 9.66
C ASP A 367 -11.08 -5.09 9.45
N ALA A 368 -10.76 -5.43 8.18
CA ALA A 368 -9.86 -6.55 7.87
C ALA A 368 -8.42 -6.33 8.36
N HIS A 369 -8.03 -5.07 8.57
CA HIS A 369 -6.75 -4.64 9.12
C HIS A 369 -6.83 -4.29 10.61
N MET A 370 -7.95 -4.59 11.27
CA MET A 370 -8.21 -4.31 12.67
C MET A 370 -7.90 -2.83 12.98
N MET A 371 -7.23 -2.52 14.09
CA MET A 371 -6.98 -1.12 14.48
C MET A 371 -5.73 -0.48 13.82
N SER A 372 -5.01 -1.18 12.93
CA SER A 372 -3.69 -0.72 12.45
C SER A 372 -3.73 0.58 11.66
N ASN A 373 -4.80 0.80 10.90
CA ASN A 373 -5.05 2.05 10.17
C ASN A 373 -5.93 3.03 10.96
N GLU A 374 -6.58 2.56 12.02
CA GLU A 374 -7.53 3.37 12.80
C GLU A 374 -6.88 4.12 13.96
N ILE A 375 -5.84 3.57 14.63
CA ILE A 375 -5.27 4.16 15.87
C ILE A 375 -4.82 5.61 15.67
N PHE A 376 -4.07 5.87 14.60
CA PHE A 376 -3.60 7.23 14.33
C PHE A 376 -4.70 8.14 13.80
N ALA A 377 -5.71 7.58 13.15
CA ALA A 377 -6.89 8.33 12.74
C ALA A 377 -7.77 8.73 13.95
N PHE A 378 -7.92 7.86 14.96
CA PHE A 378 -8.55 8.21 16.23
C PHE A 378 -7.79 9.34 16.93
N LEU A 379 -6.45 9.26 16.96
CA LEU A 379 -5.62 10.32 17.54
C LEU A 379 -5.82 11.65 16.80
N TYR A 380 -5.86 11.64 15.46
CA TYR A 380 -6.15 12.83 14.68
C TYR A 380 -7.52 13.41 15.04
N SER A 381 -8.57 12.58 15.00
CA SER A 381 -9.95 13.02 15.17
C SER A 381 -10.27 13.48 16.59
N LEU A 382 -9.60 12.93 17.62
CA LEU A 382 -9.69 13.43 18.99
C LEU A 382 -9.11 14.85 19.15
N ILE A 383 -8.09 15.20 18.36
CA ILE A 383 -7.38 16.49 18.47
C ILE A 383 -7.97 17.55 17.52
N ASN A 384 -8.36 17.14 16.30
CA ASN A 384 -8.77 18.02 15.21
C ASN A 384 -10.28 17.99 14.94
N GLY A 385 -11.05 17.18 15.68
CA GLY A 385 -12.40 16.81 15.29
C GLY A 385 -12.42 15.80 14.15
N TYR A 386 -13.40 14.90 14.16
CA TYR A 386 -13.60 13.95 13.08
C TYR A 386 -14.06 14.66 11.80
N GLU A 387 -13.38 14.35 10.70
CA GLU A 387 -13.68 14.85 9.37
C GLU A 387 -13.31 13.77 8.35
N PRO A 388 -14.23 13.38 7.44
CA PRO A 388 -13.93 12.45 6.36
C PRO A 388 -12.69 12.88 5.56
N TRP A 389 -11.89 11.91 5.10
CA TRP A 389 -10.60 12.10 4.41
C TRP A 389 -9.47 12.60 5.31
N ALA A 390 -9.69 13.67 6.07
CA ALA A 390 -8.66 14.28 6.90
C ALA A 390 -8.24 13.40 8.09
N ALA A 391 -9.12 12.51 8.58
CA ALA A 391 -8.84 11.59 9.69
C ALA A 391 -7.53 10.82 9.54
N PHE A 392 -7.16 10.46 8.31
CA PHE A 392 -5.99 9.61 8.04
C PHE A 392 -4.68 10.38 7.84
N SER A 393 -4.69 11.71 8.06
CA SER A 393 -3.49 12.55 7.98
C SER A 393 -2.34 12.03 8.84
N TYR A 394 -2.66 11.38 9.95
CA TYR A 394 -1.69 10.87 10.93
C TYR A 394 -1.19 9.45 10.63
N ASN A 395 -1.66 8.77 9.58
CA ASN A 395 -1.22 7.41 9.24
C ASN A 395 0.29 7.29 9.02
N ASN A 396 0.94 8.37 8.58
CA ASN A 396 2.40 8.38 8.40
C ASN A 396 3.17 8.19 9.73
N TYR A 397 2.54 8.37 10.90
CA TYR A 397 3.16 8.02 12.18
C TYR A 397 3.38 6.51 12.36
N ASN A 398 2.77 5.65 11.54
CA ASN A 398 3.12 4.23 11.46
C ASN A 398 4.62 4.02 11.17
N TRP A 399 5.32 4.96 10.52
CA TRP A 399 6.78 4.88 10.35
C TRP A 399 7.55 4.81 11.68
N LEU A 400 7.04 5.43 12.75
CA LEU A 400 7.63 5.31 14.10
C LEU A 400 7.51 3.87 14.62
N LEU A 401 6.35 3.23 14.39
CA LEU A 401 6.09 1.84 14.76
C LEU A 401 6.94 0.84 13.96
N TYR A 402 7.47 1.24 12.79
CA TYR A 402 8.34 0.38 11.99
C TYR A 402 9.82 0.59 12.31
N PHE A 403 10.31 1.83 12.28
CA PHE A 403 11.75 2.12 12.41
C PHE A 403 12.28 2.00 13.84
N ILE A 404 11.47 2.33 14.86
CA ILE A 404 11.93 2.24 16.26
C ILE A 404 12.13 0.77 16.66
N PRO A 405 11.16 -0.14 16.49
CA PRO A 405 11.39 -1.56 16.78
C PRO A 405 12.51 -2.17 15.93
N MET A 406 12.62 -1.79 14.65
CA MET A 406 13.73 -2.22 13.80
C MET A 406 15.09 -1.86 14.40
N PHE A 407 15.26 -0.64 14.93
CA PHE A 407 16.49 -0.25 15.62
C PHE A 407 16.79 -1.14 16.83
N TYR A 408 15.78 -1.44 17.66
CA TYR A 408 15.95 -2.30 18.83
C TYR A 408 16.24 -3.77 18.47
N ILE A 409 15.75 -4.25 17.33
CA ILE A 409 16.08 -5.58 16.79
C ILE A 409 17.54 -5.57 16.30
N LEU A 410 17.89 -4.66 15.39
CA LEU A 410 19.23 -4.64 14.78
C LEU A 410 20.33 -4.36 15.81
N ARG A 411 20.10 -3.51 16.82
CA ARG A 411 21.14 -3.21 17.83
C ARG A 411 21.56 -4.43 18.64
N ARG A 412 20.69 -5.44 18.74
CA ARG A 412 20.96 -6.71 19.42
C ARG A 412 21.80 -7.64 18.55
N LEU A 413 21.69 -7.52 17.23
CA LEU A 413 22.40 -8.32 16.25
C LEU A 413 23.79 -7.77 15.94
N ILE A 414 23.90 -6.46 15.70
CA ILE A 414 25.11 -5.83 15.13
C ILE A 414 25.61 -4.60 15.91
N GLY A 415 24.97 -4.28 17.05
CA GLY A 415 25.34 -3.14 17.89
C GLY A 415 24.67 -1.81 17.48
N PRO A 416 24.64 -0.82 18.39
CA PRO A 416 23.83 0.40 18.22
C PRO A 416 24.33 1.33 17.11
N MET A 417 25.65 1.53 16.96
CA MET A 417 26.18 2.44 15.93
C MET A 417 26.00 1.88 14.51
N ASN A 418 26.27 0.58 14.34
CA ASN A 418 26.07 -0.08 13.05
C ASN A 418 24.57 -0.09 12.66
N SER A 419 23.68 -0.32 13.64
CA SER A 419 22.23 -0.25 13.42
C SER A 419 21.77 1.14 13.04
N PHE A 420 22.33 2.18 13.66
CA PHE A 420 22.06 3.57 13.31
C PHE A 420 22.37 3.84 11.84
N PHE A 421 23.57 3.50 11.36
CA PHE A 421 23.95 3.74 9.97
C PHE A 421 23.15 2.90 8.98
N ILE A 422 22.87 1.62 9.28
CA ILE A 422 22.01 0.80 8.40
C ILE A 422 20.63 1.43 8.30
N ILE A 423 20.00 1.77 9.42
CA ILE A 423 18.64 2.33 9.39
C ILE A 423 18.60 3.66 8.66
N LEU A 424 19.59 4.51 8.90
CA LEU A 424 19.62 5.85 8.32
C LEU A 424 19.95 5.83 6.81
N CYS A 425 20.88 4.98 6.38
CA CYS A 425 21.53 5.09 5.08
C CYS A 425 21.31 3.90 4.14
N PHE A 426 20.85 2.74 4.61
CA PHE A 426 20.69 1.56 3.76
C PHE A 426 19.44 1.68 2.86
N PRO A 427 19.59 1.75 1.53
CA PRO A 427 18.45 1.69 0.62
C PRO A 427 17.87 0.27 0.63
N LEU A 428 16.63 0.10 0.18
CA LEU A 428 15.88 -1.16 0.19
C LEU A 428 15.63 -1.75 1.58
N LEU A 429 15.86 -1.02 2.68
CA LEU A 429 15.65 -1.54 4.03
C LEU A 429 14.21 -2.00 4.28
N THR A 430 13.22 -1.23 3.81
CA THR A 430 11.80 -1.58 3.95
C THR A 430 11.39 -2.75 3.05
N THR A 431 12.10 -2.95 1.95
CA THR A 431 11.95 -4.10 1.05
C THR A 431 12.55 -5.35 1.69
N LEU A 432 13.72 -5.22 2.31
CA LEU A 432 14.44 -6.32 2.95
C LEU A 432 13.69 -6.85 4.18
N PHE A 433 13.11 -6.01 5.02
CA PHE A 433 12.55 -6.43 6.31
C PHE A 433 11.04 -6.32 6.47
N ASN A 434 10.28 -6.09 5.39
CA ASN A 434 8.82 -5.92 5.38
C ASN A 434 8.30 -5.09 6.57
N GLY A 435 8.18 -3.77 6.38
CA GLY A 435 7.82 -2.81 7.44
C GLY A 435 6.67 -3.24 8.36
N SER A 436 5.62 -3.85 7.80
CA SER A 436 4.42 -4.25 8.54
C SER A 436 4.66 -5.38 9.56
N PHE A 437 5.63 -6.27 9.30
CA PHE A 437 5.89 -7.42 10.16
C PHE A 437 7.01 -7.19 11.18
N ILE A 438 7.76 -6.08 11.08
CA ILE A 438 8.83 -5.72 12.02
C ILE A 438 8.32 -5.64 13.47
N LEU A 439 7.07 -5.21 13.65
CA LEU A 439 6.42 -5.13 14.97
C LEU A 439 6.37 -6.47 15.71
N SER A 440 6.33 -7.60 14.98
CA SER A 440 6.42 -8.94 15.59
C SER A 440 7.71 -9.14 16.38
N GLY A 441 8.81 -8.48 15.99
CA GLY A 441 10.09 -8.56 16.68
C GLY A 441 10.07 -8.01 18.11
N LEU A 442 9.05 -7.22 18.50
CA LEU A 442 8.82 -6.85 19.90
C LEU A 442 8.58 -8.09 20.76
N VAL A 443 7.88 -9.10 20.24
CA VAL A 443 7.66 -10.38 20.94
C VAL A 443 8.97 -11.13 21.11
N ALA A 444 9.85 -11.15 20.09
CA ALA A 444 11.19 -11.71 20.21
C ALA A 444 12.02 -11.01 21.30
N ILE A 445 11.93 -9.67 21.39
CA ILE A 445 12.59 -8.89 22.44
C ILE A 445 12.03 -9.25 23.82
N CYS A 446 10.71 -9.43 23.96
CA CYS A 446 10.09 -9.89 25.19
C CYS A 446 10.60 -11.28 25.61
N VAL A 447 10.71 -12.23 24.67
CA VAL A 447 11.29 -13.56 24.94
C VAL A 447 12.75 -13.44 25.40
N ILE A 448 13.58 -12.64 24.73
CA ILE A 448 14.97 -12.38 25.14
C ILE A 448 15.02 -11.83 26.57
N ARG A 449 14.17 -10.85 26.89
CA ARG A 449 14.10 -10.25 28.24
C ARG A 449 13.71 -11.29 29.28
N MET A 450 12.64 -12.07 29.04
CA MET A 450 12.16 -13.11 29.94
C MET A 450 13.24 -14.15 30.27
N ILE A 451 14.02 -14.56 29.26
CA ILE A 451 15.12 -15.53 29.44
C ILE A 451 16.31 -14.91 30.17
N SER A 452 16.55 -13.61 30.03
CA SER A 452 17.70 -12.94 30.67
C SER A 452 17.46 -12.46 32.10
N SER A 453 16.24 -12.02 32.44
CA SER A 453 15.92 -11.35 33.70
C SER A 453 15.18 -12.26 34.69
N HIS A 454 14.46 -13.27 34.18
CA HIS A 454 13.52 -14.13 34.89
C HIS A 454 12.45 -13.38 35.71
N LYS A 455 12.14 -12.12 35.38
CA LYS A 455 11.15 -11.31 36.10
C LYS A 455 9.73 -11.58 35.59
N THR A 456 8.77 -11.65 36.52
CA THR A 456 7.34 -11.77 36.19
C THR A 456 6.83 -10.63 35.31
N LEU A 457 7.37 -9.42 35.48
CA LEU A 457 7.04 -8.26 34.63
C LEU A 457 7.29 -8.54 33.14
N ASP A 458 8.35 -9.28 32.80
CA ASP A 458 8.65 -9.57 31.39
C ASP A 458 7.67 -10.59 30.79
N MET A 459 7.07 -11.47 31.61
CA MET A 459 5.98 -12.35 31.18
C MET A 459 4.70 -11.55 30.89
N TRP A 460 4.36 -10.58 31.75
CA TRP A 460 3.26 -9.64 31.49
C TRP A 460 3.48 -8.84 30.20
N LEU A 461 4.69 -8.31 30.01
CA LEU A 461 5.04 -7.55 28.81
C LEU A 461 4.88 -8.40 27.54
N PHE A 462 5.27 -9.68 27.57
CA PHE A 462 5.03 -10.62 26.47
C PHE A 462 3.53 -10.71 26.12
N TRP A 463 2.70 -11.08 27.10
CA TRP A 463 1.27 -11.31 26.85
C TRP A 463 0.52 -10.05 26.43
N ILE A 464 0.80 -8.92 27.09
CA ILE A 464 0.25 -7.61 26.72
C ILE A 464 0.67 -7.21 25.31
N THR A 465 1.94 -7.43 24.94
CA THR A 465 2.42 -7.14 23.59
C THR A 465 1.72 -8.02 22.55
N THR A 466 1.55 -9.32 22.81
CA THR A 466 0.82 -10.19 21.86
C THR A 466 -0.65 -9.79 21.73
N LEU A 467 -1.33 -9.46 22.84
CA LEU A 467 -2.71 -8.98 22.82
C LEU A 467 -2.84 -7.67 22.04
N PHE A 468 -1.94 -6.71 22.30
CA PHE A 468 -1.86 -5.47 21.54
C PHE A 468 -1.66 -5.73 20.05
N LEU A 469 -0.75 -6.63 19.67
CA LEU A 469 -0.52 -6.96 18.26
C LEU A 469 -1.74 -7.61 17.61
N CYS A 470 -2.48 -8.48 18.32
CA CYS A 470 -3.73 -9.07 17.80
C CYS A 470 -4.82 -8.02 17.54
N ILE A 471 -4.93 -7.00 18.41
CA ILE A 471 -5.86 -5.89 18.25
C ILE A 471 -5.38 -4.92 17.15
N TYR A 472 -4.07 -4.66 17.09
CA TYR A 472 -3.47 -3.83 16.06
C TYR A 472 -3.67 -4.44 14.68
N ARG A 473 -3.32 -5.72 14.51
CA ARG A 473 -3.48 -6.45 13.24
C ARG A 473 -3.44 -7.96 13.49
N LEU A 474 -4.52 -8.67 13.18
CA LEU A 474 -4.71 -10.06 13.62
C LEU A 474 -3.70 -11.04 13.02
N ASP A 475 -3.41 -10.94 11.72
CA ASP A 475 -2.42 -11.79 11.02
C ASP A 475 -1.02 -11.67 11.64
N LEU A 476 -0.61 -10.45 11.99
CA LEU A 476 0.62 -10.15 12.71
C LEU A 476 0.61 -10.70 14.14
N GLY A 477 -0.44 -10.40 14.92
CA GLY A 477 -0.53 -10.75 16.33
C GLY A 477 -0.59 -12.25 16.56
N PHE A 478 -1.42 -12.96 15.80
CA PHE A 478 -1.61 -14.41 15.94
C PHE A 478 -0.34 -15.18 15.59
N ALA A 479 0.32 -14.84 14.47
CA ALA A 479 1.59 -15.47 14.10
C ALA A 479 2.72 -15.14 15.10
N ALA A 480 2.78 -13.90 15.63
CA ALA A 480 3.75 -13.52 16.63
C ALA A 480 3.53 -14.22 17.98
N LEU A 481 2.27 -14.42 18.38
CA LEU A 481 1.90 -15.18 19.57
C LEU A 481 2.38 -16.63 19.47
N LEU A 482 2.01 -17.34 18.40
CA LEU A 482 2.40 -18.74 18.18
C LEU A 482 3.92 -18.89 18.04
N GLY A 483 4.58 -18.01 17.29
CA GLY A 483 6.03 -17.97 17.16
C GLY A 483 6.73 -17.72 18.49
N GLY A 484 6.24 -16.76 19.28
CA GLY A 484 6.78 -16.39 20.58
C GLY A 484 6.67 -17.51 21.61
N ILE A 485 5.51 -18.15 21.72
CA ILE A 485 5.29 -19.32 22.59
C ILE A 485 6.23 -20.47 22.20
N SER A 486 6.28 -20.79 20.90
CA SER A 486 7.11 -21.88 20.37
C SER A 486 8.59 -21.68 20.71
N VAL A 487 9.11 -20.46 20.47
CA VAL A 487 10.52 -20.13 20.74
C VAL A 487 10.80 -20.09 22.24
N TYR A 488 9.87 -19.59 23.07
CA TYR A 488 10.04 -19.60 24.53
C TYR A 488 10.21 -21.02 25.06
N TYR A 489 9.31 -21.93 24.72
CA TYR A 489 9.41 -23.33 25.15
C TYR A 489 10.65 -24.02 24.61
N LEU A 490 10.98 -23.81 23.33
CA LEU A 490 12.19 -24.37 22.73
C LEU A 490 13.46 -23.84 23.42
N THR A 491 13.51 -22.55 23.76
CA THR A 491 14.64 -21.95 24.49
C THR A 491 14.79 -22.58 25.87
N CYS A 492 13.69 -22.73 26.61
CA CYS A 492 13.70 -23.35 27.93
C CYS A 492 14.18 -24.81 27.87
N PHE A 493 13.74 -25.55 26.84
CA PHE A 493 14.17 -26.93 26.60
C PHE A 493 15.67 -27.03 26.25
N VAL A 494 16.13 -26.25 25.27
CA VAL A 494 17.51 -26.32 24.75
C VAL A 494 18.53 -25.87 25.79
N PHE A 495 18.26 -24.76 26.49
CA PHE A 495 19.20 -24.20 27.47
C PHE A 495 18.97 -24.73 28.90
N LYS A 496 17.98 -25.61 29.11
CA LYS A 496 17.60 -26.16 30.43
C LYS A 496 17.36 -25.08 31.49
N GLU A 497 16.84 -23.94 31.06
CA GLU A 497 16.50 -22.83 31.96
C GLU A 497 15.28 -23.23 32.80
N LYS A 498 15.40 -23.21 34.14
CA LYS A 498 14.26 -23.44 35.04
C LYS A 498 13.35 -22.22 35.02
N THR A 499 12.44 -22.15 34.07
CA THR A 499 11.50 -21.05 33.95
C THR A 499 10.15 -21.36 34.58
N GLY A 500 9.46 -20.34 35.08
CA GLY A 500 8.11 -20.45 35.63
C GLY A 500 7.06 -20.65 34.54
N THR A 501 7.13 -21.74 33.78
CA THR A 501 6.23 -22.04 32.65
C THR A 501 4.75 -22.09 33.07
N LYS A 502 4.45 -22.67 34.25
CA LYS A 502 3.10 -22.65 34.83
C LYS A 502 2.60 -21.22 35.05
N LEU A 503 3.45 -20.36 35.61
CA LEU A 503 3.14 -18.95 35.83
C LEU A 503 2.96 -18.21 34.51
N PHE A 504 3.78 -18.51 33.50
CA PHE A 504 3.66 -17.95 32.15
C PHE A 504 2.29 -18.27 31.53
N VAL A 505 1.83 -19.52 31.60
CA VAL A 505 0.50 -19.92 31.09
C VAL A 505 -0.64 -19.28 31.91
N LEU A 506 -0.49 -19.20 33.24
CA LEU A 506 -1.47 -18.57 34.11
C LEU A 506 -1.65 -17.08 33.77
N ILE A 507 -0.55 -16.33 33.61
CA ILE A 507 -0.59 -14.92 33.22
C ILE A 507 -1.24 -14.76 31.84
N GLY A 508 -0.92 -15.65 30.89
CA GLY A 508 -1.52 -15.63 29.56
C GLY A 508 -3.03 -15.84 29.59
N THR A 509 -3.46 -16.88 30.30
CA THR A 509 -4.89 -17.19 30.50
C THR A 509 -5.62 -16.03 31.17
N PHE A 510 -5.01 -15.41 32.18
CA PHE A 510 -5.58 -14.24 32.84
C PHE A 510 -5.67 -13.02 31.90
N THR A 511 -4.63 -12.77 31.11
CA THR A 511 -4.59 -11.62 30.18
C THR A 511 -5.67 -11.72 29.12
N TYR A 512 -5.77 -12.86 28.43
CA TYR A 512 -6.80 -13.08 27.42
C TYR A 512 -8.19 -13.27 28.03
N GLY A 513 -8.28 -13.83 29.25
CA GLY A 513 -9.53 -13.94 29.99
C GLY A 513 -10.15 -12.58 30.31
N ILE A 514 -9.33 -11.59 30.71
CA ILE A 514 -9.79 -10.21 30.88
C ILE A 514 -10.26 -9.60 29.56
N ALA A 515 -9.52 -9.81 28.47
CA ALA A 515 -9.89 -9.28 27.16
C ALA A 515 -11.24 -9.85 26.68
N LEU A 516 -11.47 -11.16 26.87
CA LEU A 516 -12.73 -11.82 26.55
C LEU A 516 -13.89 -11.33 27.44
N LEU A 517 -13.63 -11.13 28.74
CA LEU A 517 -14.62 -10.56 29.67
C LEU A 517 -15.00 -9.14 29.26
N LEU A 518 -14.02 -8.31 28.87
CA LEU A 518 -14.28 -6.97 28.37
C LEU A 518 -15.10 -7.00 27.08
N PHE A 519 -14.73 -7.85 26.11
CA PHE A 519 -15.50 -8.04 24.88
C PHE A 519 -16.96 -8.43 25.17
N THR A 520 -17.17 -9.37 26.09
CA THR A 520 -18.50 -9.85 26.49
C THR A 520 -19.32 -8.74 27.15
N LEU A 521 -18.70 -7.99 28.06
CA LEU A 521 -19.34 -6.86 28.74
C LEU A 521 -19.74 -5.77 27.74
N LEU A 522 -18.87 -5.43 26.79
CA LEU A 522 -19.15 -4.43 25.76
C LEU A 522 -20.29 -4.88 24.83
N CYS A 523 -20.34 -6.16 24.45
CA CYS A 523 -21.45 -6.70 23.68
C CYS A 523 -22.78 -6.56 24.45
N TRP A 524 -22.81 -6.93 25.73
CA TRP A 524 -24.01 -6.80 26.56
C TRP A 524 -24.48 -5.35 26.71
N LEU A 525 -23.56 -4.41 26.94
CA LEU A 525 -23.88 -2.98 27.03
C LEU A 525 -24.47 -2.43 25.73
N LYS A 526 -24.18 -3.06 24.58
CA LYS A 526 -24.70 -2.70 23.26
C LYS A 526 -25.90 -3.53 22.81
N GLY A 527 -26.41 -4.44 23.65
CA GLY A 527 -27.52 -5.32 23.30
C GLY A 527 -27.17 -6.35 22.22
N ILE A 528 -25.88 -6.66 22.05
CA ILE A 528 -25.38 -7.62 21.06
C ILE A 528 -25.14 -8.96 21.75
N ASN A 529 -25.56 -10.06 21.13
CA ASN A 529 -25.23 -11.39 21.62
C ASN A 529 -23.72 -11.66 21.44
N PRO A 530 -22.95 -11.84 22.53
CA PRO A 530 -21.49 -11.96 22.47
C PRO A 530 -21.05 -13.24 21.74
N ILE A 531 -21.82 -14.33 21.83
CA ILE A 531 -21.50 -15.59 21.17
C ILE A 531 -21.68 -15.45 19.65
N ASN A 532 -22.81 -14.92 19.20
CA ASN A 532 -23.07 -14.71 17.77
C ASN A 532 -22.05 -13.72 17.18
N ARG A 533 -21.75 -12.61 17.86
CA ARG A 533 -20.75 -11.64 17.42
C ARG A 533 -19.36 -12.25 17.34
N PHE A 534 -18.97 -13.06 18.32
CA PHE A 534 -17.69 -13.79 18.28
C PHE A 534 -17.63 -14.79 17.13
N MET A 535 -18.71 -15.54 16.89
CA MET A 535 -18.79 -16.48 15.77
C MET A 535 -18.71 -15.76 14.42
N GLU A 536 -19.44 -14.64 14.25
CA GLU A 536 -19.37 -13.81 13.05
C GLU A 536 -17.94 -13.28 12.84
N PHE A 537 -17.31 -12.73 13.88
CA PHE A 537 -15.91 -12.29 13.85
C PHE A 537 -14.94 -13.40 13.39
N ILE A 538 -15.03 -14.59 13.99
CA ILE A 538 -14.15 -15.72 13.63
C ILE A 538 -14.38 -16.18 12.18
N GLN A 539 -15.62 -16.25 11.71
CA GLN A 539 -15.93 -16.64 10.33
C GLN A 539 -15.40 -15.62 9.30
N LEU A 540 -15.44 -14.33 9.64
CA LEU A 540 -14.85 -13.28 8.82
C LEU A 540 -13.31 -13.39 8.82
N CYS A 541 -12.67 -13.66 9.96
CA CYS A 541 -11.21 -13.86 10.01
C CYS A 541 -10.73 -15.13 9.28
N LEU A 542 -11.56 -16.15 9.14
CA LEU A 542 -11.23 -17.41 8.47
C LEU A 542 -11.59 -17.43 6.98
N SER A 543 -11.86 -16.27 6.37
CA SER A 543 -12.33 -16.14 4.99
C SER A 543 -11.28 -16.36 3.90
N ASN A 544 -10.18 -17.07 4.18
CA ASN A 544 -9.05 -17.21 3.24
C ASN A 544 -9.49 -17.69 1.85
N GLN A 545 -10.38 -18.69 1.79
CA GLN A 545 -10.89 -19.23 0.53
C GLN A 545 -11.64 -18.16 -0.32
N SER A 546 -12.31 -17.20 0.32
CA SER A 546 -13.09 -16.15 -0.35
C SER A 546 -12.23 -15.12 -1.10
N TRP A 547 -10.94 -15.05 -0.77
CA TRP A 547 -9.94 -14.10 -1.32
C TRP A 547 -8.85 -14.77 -2.17
N ALA A 548 -8.84 -16.10 -2.20
CA ALA A 548 -7.77 -16.87 -2.81
C ALA A 548 -7.76 -16.74 -4.35
N TYR A 549 -6.58 -16.62 -4.92
CA TYR A 549 -6.41 -16.83 -6.36
C TYR A 549 -6.44 -18.32 -6.72
N ASN A 550 -6.82 -18.63 -7.96
CA ASN A 550 -6.74 -19.99 -8.52
C ASN A 550 -5.29 -20.48 -8.72
N SER A 551 -4.33 -19.57 -8.81
CA SER A 551 -2.89 -19.82 -8.87
C SER A 551 -2.13 -18.92 -7.91
N VAL A 552 -0.97 -19.39 -7.44
CA VAL A 552 -0.04 -18.57 -6.63
C VAL A 552 1.03 -17.85 -7.45
N GLY A 553 1.03 -18.05 -8.77
CA GLY A 553 1.97 -17.45 -9.71
C GLY A 553 2.27 -18.37 -10.89
N ASN A 554 3.15 -17.92 -11.77
CA ASN A 554 3.68 -18.74 -12.84
C ASN A 554 4.80 -19.67 -12.30
N SER A 555 4.54 -20.98 -12.32
CA SER A 555 5.49 -22.00 -11.85
C SER A 555 6.77 -22.12 -12.68
N ASP A 556 6.77 -21.61 -13.90
CA ASP A 556 7.94 -21.65 -14.81
C ASP A 556 8.98 -20.58 -14.47
N MET A 557 8.62 -19.61 -13.62
CA MET A 557 9.52 -18.53 -13.22
C MET A 557 10.49 -18.96 -12.11
N LEU A 558 11.78 -18.64 -12.27
CA LEU A 558 12.78 -18.88 -11.22
C LEU A 558 12.42 -18.19 -9.88
N ALA A 559 11.80 -17.00 -9.93
CA ALA A 559 11.27 -16.32 -8.74
C ALA A 559 10.29 -17.17 -7.94
N TYR A 560 9.43 -17.92 -8.63
CA TYR A 560 8.45 -18.80 -8.02
C TYR A 560 9.12 -19.90 -7.20
N VAL A 561 10.11 -20.58 -7.81
CA VAL A 561 10.91 -21.63 -7.15
C VAL A 561 11.66 -21.09 -5.94
N ILE A 562 12.29 -19.91 -6.11
CA ILE A 562 13.05 -19.25 -5.05
C ILE A 562 12.14 -18.87 -3.88
N GLY A 563 11.01 -18.23 -4.15
CA GLY A 563 10.11 -17.64 -3.17
C GLY A 563 9.35 -18.69 -2.36
N TYR A 564 8.78 -19.70 -3.01
CA TYR A 564 7.93 -20.70 -2.34
C TYR A 564 8.68 -21.94 -1.84
N TYR A 565 9.85 -22.26 -2.41
CA TYR A 565 10.56 -23.49 -2.05
C TYR A 565 11.95 -23.23 -1.48
N LEU A 566 12.85 -22.62 -2.25
CA LEU A 566 14.28 -22.58 -1.88
C LEU A 566 14.55 -21.78 -0.61
N LEU A 567 14.05 -20.53 -0.52
CA LEU A 567 14.30 -19.67 0.63
C LEU A 567 13.59 -20.16 1.91
N PRO A 568 12.29 -20.53 1.87
CA PRO A 568 11.62 -21.15 3.01
C PRO A 568 12.33 -22.40 3.52
N LEU A 569 12.73 -23.32 2.63
CA LEU A 569 13.46 -24.53 3.00
C LEU A 569 14.82 -24.21 3.61
N THR A 570 15.56 -23.25 3.04
CA THR A 570 16.86 -22.82 3.57
C THR A 570 16.71 -22.25 4.99
N ALA A 571 15.70 -21.42 5.24
CA ALA A 571 15.44 -20.86 6.57
C ALA A 571 15.12 -21.96 7.59
N LEU A 572 14.31 -22.96 7.22
CA LEU A 572 14.00 -24.12 8.05
C LEU A 572 15.25 -24.96 8.37
N LEU A 573 16.07 -25.26 7.36
CA LEU A 573 17.32 -26.00 7.54
C LEU A 573 18.31 -25.24 8.44
N CYS A 574 18.42 -23.92 8.26
CA CYS A 574 19.21 -23.06 9.14
C CYS A 574 18.70 -23.12 10.59
N ALA A 575 17.39 -22.95 10.82
CA ALA A 575 16.81 -23.03 12.16
C ALA A 575 17.05 -24.41 12.81
N PHE A 576 16.85 -25.50 12.06
CA PHE A 576 17.09 -26.86 12.53
C PHE A 576 18.57 -27.10 12.89
N TRP A 577 19.49 -26.69 12.01
CA TRP A 577 20.93 -26.79 12.25
C TRP A 577 21.35 -26.01 13.50
N VAL A 578 20.80 -24.81 13.69
CA VAL A 578 21.04 -23.96 14.87
C VAL A 578 20.61 -24.68 16.14
N VAL A 579 19.43 -25.29 16.15
CA VAL A 579 18.93 -26.05 17.30
C VAL A 579 19.83 -27.25 17.59
N ILE A 580 20.16 -28.07 16.58
CA ILE A 580 21.05 -29.24 16.75
C ILE A 580 22.40 -28.82 17.30
N LYS A 581 23.04 -27.82 16.66
CA LYS A 581 24.35 -27.35 17.06
C LYS A 581 24.35 -26.90 18.51
N THR A 582 23.34 -26.15 18.95
CA THR A 582 23.22 -25.75 20.35
C THR A 582 23.02 -26.95 21.27
N VAL A 583 22.11 -27.87 20.96
CA VAL A 583 21.85 -29.05 21.81
C VAL A 583 23.10 -29.93 21.96
N VAL A 584 23.84 -30.17 20.89
CA VAL A 584 25.10 -30.93 20.91
C VAL A 584 26.16 -30.22 21.76
N LEU A 585 26.33 -28.92 21.55
CA LEU A 585 27.30 -28.12 22.31
C LEU A 585 26.94 -28.05 23.81
N THR A 586 25.66 -27.87 24.16
CA THR A 586 25.20 -27.80 25.55
C THR A 586 25.29 -29.17 26.26
N ARG A 587 25.19 -30.29 25.54
CA ARG A 587 25.42 -31.64 26.09
C ARG A 587 26.91 -31.92 26.35
N ASN A 588 27.79 -31.52 25.44
CA ASN A 588 29.23 -31.76 25.53
C ASN A 588 29.99 -30.73 26.40
N GLN A 589 29.30 -29.70 26.89
CA GLN A 589 29.88 -28.62 27.71
C GLN A 589 30.42 -29.08 29.09
N LYS A 590 30.14 -30.31 29.54
CA LYS A 590 30.67 -30.82 30.82
C LYS A 590 32.11 -31.34 30.75
N GLU A 591 32.67 -31.68 29.57
CA GLU A 591 34.01 -32.30 29.52
C GLU A 591 35.02 -31.66 28.55
N ILE A 592 34.59 -31.01 27.46
CA ILE A 592 35.53 -30.67 26.36
C ILE A 592 36.03 -29.21 26.37
N PHE A 593 35.37 -28.29 27.07
CA PHE A 593 35.54 -26.83 26.85
C PHE A 593 36.24 -26.06 27.98
N LYS A 594 37.05 -26.70 28.82
CA LYS A 594 37.91 -25.96 29.77
C LYS A 594 39.08 -25.21 29.09
N ASN A 595 39.43 -25.51 27.83
CA ASN A 595 40.68 -25.03 27.21
C ASN A 595 40.58 -24.43 25.78
N SER A 596 39.41 -24.22 25.17
CA SER A 596 39.34 -23.61 23.82
C SER A 596 38.33 -22.47 23.69
N ASN A 597 38.82 -21.29 23.32
CA ASN A 597 38.09 -20.03 23.05
C ASN A 597 37.14 -20.06 21.83
N THR A 598 36.62 -21.22 21.43
CA THR A 598 35.97 -21.41 20.13
C THR A 598 34.50 -21.81 20.26
N CYS A 599 33.63 -20.83 19.93
CA CYS A 599 32.19 -20.95 19.65
C CYS A 599 31.19 -20.75 20.82
N ILE A 600 31.12 -19.51 21.33
CA ILE A 600 29.97 -19.05 22.13
C ILE A 600 28.84 -18.62 21.18
N ILE A 601 27.65 -19.19 21.34
CA ILE A 601 26.45 -18.82 20.60
C ILE A 601 25.89 -17.49 21.14
N ASN A 602 25.54 -16.57 20.24
CA ASN A 602 24.80 -15.36 20.58
C ASN A 602 23.33 -15.73 20.83
N LYS A 603 22.91 -15.77 22.10
CA LYS A 603 21.53 -16.13 22.50
C LYS A 603 20.48 -15.23 21.84
N ASP A 604 20.74 -13.92 21.71
CA ASP A 604 19.78 -12.97 21.13
C ASP A 604 19.56 -13.27 19.63
N ALA A 605 20.65 -13.47 18.88
CA ALA A 605 20.60 -13.85 17.46
C ALA A 605 19.97 -15.24 17.24
N TRP A 606 20.21 -16.18 18.15
CA TRP A 606 19.59 -17.51 18.14
C TRP A 606 18.07 -17.41 18.30
N ILE A 607 17.60 -16.66 19.31
CA ILE A 607 16.16 -16.45 19.58
C ILE A 607 15.49 -15.75 18.38
N MET A 608 16.11 -14.69 17.85
CA MET A 608 15.57 -13.95 16.71
C MET A 608 15.50 -14.80 15.43
N SER A 609 16.54 -15.59 15.14
CA SER A 609 16.56 -16.44 13.94
C SER A 609 15.43 -17.47 13.94
N ILE A 610 15.21 -18.14 15.09
CA ILE A 610 14.14 -19.13 15.22
C ILE A 610 12.77 -18.45 15.26
N PHE A 611 12.64 -17.32 15.97
CA PHE A 611 11.38 -16.59 16.06
C PHE A 611 10.88 -16.14 14.69
N PHE A 612 11.73 -15.48 13.89
CA PHE A 612 11.31 -15.03 12.57
C PHE A 612 11.05 -16.21 11.61
N THR A 613 11.75 -17.33 11.76
CA THR A 613 11.42 -18.55 11.01
C THR A 613 10.03 -19.09 11.40
N ALA A 614 9.74 -19.20 12.70
CA ALA A 614 8.46 -19.66 13.19
C ALA A 614 7.31 -18.71 12.82
N PHE A 615 7.52 -17.39 12.95
CA PHE A 615 6.57 -16.37 12.53
C PHE A 615 6.22 -16.51 11.04
N PHE A 616 7.23 -16.66 10.18
CA PHE A 616 7.02 -16.87 8.75
C PHE A 616 6.11 -18.09 8.48
N ILE A 617 6.36 -19.23 9.14
CA ILE A 617 5.54 -20.43 8.97
C ILE A 617 4.09 -20.18 9.37
N PHE A 618 3.86 -19.59 10.55
CA PHE A 618 2.50 -19.31 11.04
C PHE A 618 1.76 -18.25 10.21
N ASN A 619 2.48 -17.42 9.46
CA ASN A 619 1.91 -16.39 8.58
C ASN A 619 2.02 -16.75 7.08
N ALA A 620 2.44 -17.97 6.73
CA ALA A 620 2.72 -18.35 5.34
C ALA A 620 1.47 -18.28 4.44
N SER A 621 0.27 -18.46 5.03
CA SER A 621 -1.01 -18.32 4.33
C SER A 621 -1.15 -16.95 3.65
N ARG A 622 -0.58 -15.88 4.21
CA ARG A 622 -0.69 -14.52 3.66
C ARG A 622 -0.05 -14.36 2.29
N GLY A 623 0.95 -15.16 1.94
CA GLY A 623 1.59 -15.17 0.61
C GLY A 623 1.13 -16.32 -0.30
N ILE A 624 0.30 -17.23 0.22
CA ILE A 624 -0.28 -18.36 -0.54
C ILE A 624 -1.71 -18.02 -0.99
N VAL A 625 -2.50 -17.40 -0.11
CA VAL A 625 -3.91 -17.08 -0.37
C VAL A 625 -4.03 -15.83 -1.24
N ARG A 626 -3.43 -14.73 -0.78
CA ARG A 626 -3.43 -13.41 -1.43
C ARG A 626 -1.99 -12.91 -1.51
N HIS A 627 -1.70 -11.79 -2.18
CA HIS A 627 -0.33 -11.26 -2.26
C HIS A 627 0.72 -12.31 -2.66
N SER A 628 0.35 -13.12 -3.65
CA SER A 628 1.19 -14.12 -4.26
C SER A 628 1.93 -13.53 -5.47
N PHE A 629 2.63 -14.36 -6.25
CA PHE A 629 3.23 -13.89 -7.50
C PHE A 629 2.17 -13.50 -8.55
N ASN A 630 0.88 -13.83 -8.36
CA ASN A 630 -0.20 -13.24 -9.17
C ASN A 630 -0.30 -11.72 -9.01
N GLU A 631 0.11 -11.17 -7.85
CA GLU A 631 0.20 -9.73 -7.60
C GLU A 631 1.64 -9.19 -7.74
N ASN A 632 2.60 -10.02 -8.14
CA ASN A 632 4.04 -9.69 -8.19
C ASN A 632 4.64 -9.28 -6.82
N THR A 633 4.21 -9.87 -5.71
CA THR A 633 4.57 -9.42 -4.34
C THR A 633 5.51 -10.36 -3.58
N ILE A 634 6.78 -10.44 -3.98
CA ILE A 634 7.78 -11.30 -3.30
C ILE A 634 7.98 -10.97 -1.80
N ILE A 635 7.77 -9.72 -1.40
CA ILE A 635 7.95 -9.26 0.00
C ILE A 635 6.91 -9.89 0.93
N ALA A 636 5.67 -10.09 0.45
CA ALA A 636 4.61 -10.74 1.23
C ALA A 636 4.89 -12.25 1.33
N ILE A 637 5.35 -12.86 0.23
CA ILE A 637 5.73 -14.28 0.16
C ILE A 637 6.86 -14.61 1.15
N LEU A 638 7.92 -13.81 1.18
CA LEU A 638 9.06 -14.08 2.05
C LEU A 638 8.85 -13.66 3.51
N GLY A 639 7.92 -12.74 3.77
CA GLY A 639 7.57 -12.28 5.11
C GLY A 639 8.79 -11.85 5.92
N THR A 640 9.14 -12.65 6.94
CA THR A 640 10.27 -12.37 7.85
C THR A 640 11.50 -13.27 7.63
N ILE A 641 11.53 -14.08 6.56
CA ILE A 641 12.70 -14.90 6.19
C ILE A 641 13.99 -14.07 6.15
N PRO A 642 14.02 -12.85 5.56
CA PRO A 642 15.24 -12.06 5.55
C PRO A 642 15.78 -11.75 6.95
N LEU A 643 14.90 -11.42 7.91
CA LEU A 643 15.28 -11.20 9.32
C LEU A 643 15.81 -12.48 9.98
N ALA A 644 15.19 -13.63 9.69
CA ALA A 644 15.63 -14.93 10.20
C ALA A 644 17.06 -15.26 9.72
N MET A 645 17.34 -15.02 8.43
CA MET A 645 18.61 -15.32 7.76
C MET A 645 19.74 -14.38 8.18
N VAL A 646 19.48 -13.07 8.30
CA VAL A 646 20.51 -12.13 8.80
C VAL A 646 20.80 -12.35 10.29
N SER A 647 19.81 -12.77 11.08
CA SER A 647 20.01 -13.16 12.48
C SER A 647 20.86 -14.44 12.57
N PHE A 648 20.59 -15.42 11.71
CA PHE A 648 21.40 -16.63 11.58
C PHE A 648 22.87 -16.33 11.25
N ALA A 649 23.13 -15.39 10.33
CA ALA A 649 24.48 -15.02 9.89
C ALA A 649 25.38 -14.52 11.03
N VAL A 650 24.81 -13.92 12.08
CA VAL A 650 25.54 -13.34 13.23
C VAL A 650 25.46 -14.19 14.50
N ILE A 651 25.08 -15.46 14.39
CA ILE A 651 24.87 -16.34 15.55
C ILE A 651 26.15 -16.63 16.37
N ASN A 652 27.32 -16.43 15.78
CA ASN A 652 28.60 -16.66 16.45
C ASN A 652 29.04 -15.40 17.20
N LYS A 653 29.02 -15.43 18.55
CA LYS A 653 29.17 -14.24 19.43
C LYS A 653 30.51 -13.52 19.31
N GLN A 654 31.60 -14.21 18.99
CA GLN A 654 32.97 -13.66 19.05
C GLN A 654 33.59 -13.30 17.68
N SER A 655 32.81 -13.25 16.60
CA SER A 655 33.38 -12.91 15.29
C SER A 655 33.46 -11.40 15.11
N LYS A 656 34.69 -10.87 14.99
CA LYS A 656 34.98 -9.50 14.53
C LYS A 656 34.36 -9.17 13.14
N LEU A 657 33.86 -10.18 12.43
CA LEU A 657 33.27 -10.09 11.09
C LEU A 657 31.74 -10.24 11.09
N ASN A 658 31.07 -10.15 12.24
CA ASN A 658 29.60 -10.26 12.30
C ASN A 658 28.91 -9.23 11.40
N MET A 659 29.42 -7.99 11.36
CA MET A 659 28.89 -6.96 10.49
C MET A 659 29.02 -7.33 9.00
N PHE A 660 30.18 -7.84 8.60
CA PHE A 660 30.41 -8.32 7.24
C PHE A 660 29.44 -9.47 6.87
N LYS A 661 29.30 -10.48 7.75
CA LYS A 661 28.38 -11.60 7.54
C LYS A 661 26.93 -11.15 7.40
N PHE A 662 26.49 -10.21 8.25
CA PHE A 662 25.17 -9.61 8.18
C PHE A 662 24.92 -8.96 6.81
N LEU A 663 25.85 -8.12 6.35
CA LEU A 663 25.71 -7.40 5.07
C LEU A 663 25.77 -8.32 3.86
N VAL A 664 26.64 -9.33 3.88
CA VAL A 664 26.69 -10.34 2.81
C VAL A 664 25.37 -11.09 2.72
N ALA A 665 24.80 -11.51 3.85
CA ALA A 665 23.48 -12.15 3.88
C ALA A 665 22.39 -11.19 3.37
N ALA A 666 22.37 -9.93 3.81
CA ALA A 666 21.40 -8.93 3.37
C ALA A 666 21.46 -8.67 1.86
N LEU A 667 22.67 -8.48 1.29
CA LEU A 667 22.84 -8.26 -0.14
C LEU A 667 22.51 -9.50 -0.97
N ALA A 668 22.86 -10.69 -0.49
CA ALA A 668 22.49 -11.94 -1.16
C ALA A 668 20.97 -12.09 -1.22
N LEU A 669 20.25 -11.79 -0.14
CA LEU A 669 18.79 -11.81 -0.11
C LEU A 669 18.18 -10.78 -1.08
N ILE A 670 18.70 -9.55 -1.13
CA ILE A 670 18.23 -8.53 -2.09
C ILE A 670 18.41 -9.02 -3.52
N LEU A 671 19.57 -9.60 -3.84
CA LEU A 671 19.87 -10.12 -5.17
C LEU A 671 18.91 -11.25 -5.54
N VAL A 672 18.67 -12.18 -4.62
CA VAL A 672 17.73 -13.30 -4.80
C VAL A 672 16.30 -12.81 -4.99
N MET A 673 15.89 -11.78 -4.23
CA MET A 673 14.55 -11.18 -4.36
C MET A 673 14.36 -10.39 -5.66
N ASN A 674 15.44 -9.97 -6.33
CA ASN A 674 15.39 -9.24 -7.60
C ASN A 674 15.24 -10.18 -8.82
N VAL A 675 15.39 -11.50 -8.63
CA VAL A 675 15.33 -12.46 -9.73
C VAL A 675 13.91 -12.45 -10.29
N ASN A 676 13.74 -12.00 -11.53
CA ASN A 676 12.49 -11.95 -12.33
C ASN A 676 11.38 -10.99 -11.84
N VAL A 677 11.63 -10.10 -10.88
CA VAL A 677 10.69 -9.01 -10.56
C VAL A 677 11.07 -7.78 -11.41
N THR A 678 10.08 -7.10 -12.00
CA THR A 678 10.29 -5.81 -12.68
C THR A 678 11.11 -4.90 -11.75
N SER A 679 12.33 -4.55 -12.19
CA SER A 679 13.41 -3.86 -11.46
C SER A 679 13.00 -3.08 -10.19
N TYR A 680 13.82 -3.10 -9.13
CA TYR A 680 13.71 -2.20 -7.96
C TYR A 680 13.86 -0.69 -8.26
N LYS A 681 13.73 -0.29 -9.52
CA LYS A 681 13.74 1.08 -9.98
C LYS A 681 12.71 1.91 -9.23
N GLY A 682 13.17 2.94 -8.53
CA GLY A 682 12.28 3.79 -7.73
C GLY A 682 11.97 3.26 -6.32
N LEU A 683 12.25 1.99 -6.01
CA LEU A 683 11.83 1.36 -4.77
C LEU A 683 12.86 1.57 -3.65
N GLY A 684 12.39 2.08 -2.52
CA GLY A 684 13.09 2.05 -1.22
C GLY A 684 14.34 2.94 -1.09
N PRO A 685 14.24 4.28 -1.26
CA PRO A 685 15.32 5.18 -0.82
C PRO A 685 15.59 5.01 0.69
N SER A 686 16.82 5.35 1.10
CA SER A 686 17.27 5.41 2.49
C SER A 686 16.39 6.32 3.33
N LEU A 687 16.39 6.10 4.66
CA LEU A 687 15.60 6.89 5.59
C LEU A 687 15.92 8.39 5.47
N ILE A 688 17.21 8.75 5.37
CA ILE A 688 17.57 10.17 5.26
C ILE A 688 17.11 10.78 3.93
N SER A 689 17.22 10.04 2.83
CA SER A 689 16.71 10.52 1.54
C SER A 689 15.20 10.74 1.64
N LYS A 690 14.45 9.79 2.21
CA LYS A 690 13.00 9.93 2.45
C LYS A 690 12.66 11.14 3.32
N ALA A 691 13.41 11.37 4.39
CA ALA A 691 13.16 12.48 5.31
C ALA A 691 13.39 13.84 4.65
N VAL A 692 14.51 14.02 3.95
CA VAL A 692 14.88 15.29 3.31
C VAL A 692 14.02 15.59 2.09
N THR A 693 13.58 14.56 1.34
CA THR A 693 12.67 14.74 0.19
C THR A 693 11.19 14.62 0.55
N SER A 694 10.85 14.58 1.85
CA SER A 694 9.46 14.47 2.31
C SER A 694 8.66 15.70 1.89
N GLN A 695 7.71 15.52 0.97
CA GLN A 695 6.89 16.61 0.46
C GLN A 695 6.01 17.23 1.55
N SER A 696 5.42 16.41 2.43
CA SER A 696 4.57 16.89 3.51
C SER A 696 5.33 17.74 4.53
N TYR A 697 6.60 17.41 4.79
CA TYR A 697 7.48 18.20 5.64
C TYR A 697 7.90 19.51 4.97
N GLN A 698 8.29 19.47 3.69
CA GLN A 698 8.68 20.66 2.94
C GLN A 698 7.51 21.65 2.78
N GLU A 699 6.29 21.15 2.54
CA GLU A 699 5.07 21.97 2.46
C GLU A 699 4.86 22.78 3.75
N GLN A 700 5.31 22.30 4.92
CA GLN A 700 5.18 23.03 6.18
C GLN A 700 5.94 24.36 6.21
N TYR A 701 6.83 24.64 5.24
CA TYR A 701 7.60 25.88 5.16
C TYR A 701 7.22 26.79 3.98
N THR A 702 6.16 26.46 3.26
CA THR A 702 5.55 27.31 2.23
C THR A 702 4.54 28.27 2.88
N PRO A 703 4.12 29.36 2.20
CA PRO A 703 3.05 30.21 2.70
C PRO A 703 1.78 29.41 3.01
N THR A 704 1.14 29.67 4.16
CA THR A 704 -0.13 29.05 4.56
C THR A 704 -1.27 30.05 4.50
N GLN A 705 -2.47 29.55 4.22
CA GLN A 705 -3.74 30.28 4.32
C GLN A 705 -4.57 29.72 5.49
N ALA A 706 -5.66 30.40 5.82
CA ALA A 706 -6.63 29.90 6.79
C ALA A 706 -7.26 28.60 6.29
N PHE A 707 -7.39 27.63 7.19
CA PHE A 707 -8.02 26.34 6.89
C PHE A 707 -9.55 26.42 6.88
N ASN A 708 -10.14 27.49 7.43
CA ASN A 708 -11.58 27.72 7.47
C ASN A 708 -12.35 26.52 8.06
N GLY A 709 -11.79 25.90 9.10
CA GLY A 709 -12.40 24.75 9.79
C GLY A 709 -12.18 23.37 9.16
N THR A 710 -11.52 23.26 8.00
CA THR A 710 -11.31 21.99 7.29
C THR A 710 -9.84 21.74 6.97
N ARG A 711 -9.41 20.47 7.00
CA ARG A 711 -8.10 20.08 6.46
C ARG A 711 -8.20 19.30 5.15
N VAL A 712 -9.30 19.42 4.42
CA VAL A 712 -9.50 18.81 3.10
C VAL A 712 -9.42 19.87 2.00
N LYS A 713 -8.60 19.65 0.96
CA LYS A 713 -8.54 20.45 -0.27
C LYS A 713 -9.55 19.87 -1.26
N GLY A 714 -10.33 20.73 -1.92
CA GLY A 714 -11.32 20.33 -2.91
C GLY A 714 -12.73 20.13 -2.33
N PRO A 715 -13.71 19.73 -3.17
CA PRO A 715 -15.03 19.38 -2.67
C PRO A 715 -14.90 18.15 -1.76
N ILE A 716 -15.41 18.25 -0.53
CA ILE A 716 -15.38 17.14 0.45
C ILE A 716 -16.07 15.87 -0.09
N MET A 717 -16.90 16.04 -1.12
CA MET A 717 -17.88 15.05 -1.54
C MET A 717 -17.97 14.97 -3.07
N PRO A 718 -17.76 13.80 -3.68
CA PRO A 718 -17.92 13.56 -5.13
C PRO A 718 -19.36 13.79 -5.62
N SER A 719 -19.55 13.98 -6.93
CA SER A 719 -20.87 14.22 -7.55
C SER A 719 -21.90 13.13 -7.27
N ASP A 720 -21.49 11.86 -7.29
CA ASP A 720 -22.38 10.74 -7.04
C ASP A 720 -22.78 10.66 -5.57
N ALA A 721 -21.85 10.98 -4.67
CA ALA A 721 -22.17 11.09 -3.25
C ALA A 721 -23.16 12.24 -3.04
N GLN A 722 -22.99 13.38 -3.73
CA GLN A 722 -23.88 14.55 -3.63
C GLN A 722 -25.28 14.21 -4.12
N SER A 723 -25.36 13.50 -5.25
CA SER A 723 -26.62 13.02 -5.81
C SER A 723 -27.30 12.04 -4.85
N LEU A 724 -26.55 11.07 -4.32
CA LEU A 724 -27.06 10.13 -3.33
C LEU A 724 -27.56 10.84 -2.07
N LYS A 725 -26.80 11.78 -1.50
CA LYS A 725 -27.22 12.55 -0.32
C LYS A 725 -28.50 13.33 -0.59
N SER A 726 -28.62 13.95 -1.77
CA SER A 726 -29.82 14.69 -2.17
C SER A 726 -31.05 13.77 -2.24
N ILE A 727 -30.89 12.54 -2.76
CA ILE A 727 -31.94 11.52 -2.76
C ILE A 727 -32.30 11.15 -1.32
N LEU A 728 -31.31 10.74 -0.51
CA LEU A 728 -31.52 10.24 0.85
C LEU A 728 -32.13 11.29 1.78
N ASP A 729 -31.69 12.55 1.71
CA ASP A 729 -32.25 13.63 2.53
C ASP A 729 -33.67 14.03 2.11
N THR A 730 -34.06 13.70 0.87
CA THR A 730 -35.44 13.91 0.38
C THR A 730 -36.37 12.81 0.87
N VAL A 731 -35.93 11.55 0.80
CA VAL A 731 -36.82 10.38 0.97
C VAL A 731 -36.70 9.70 2.35
N LEU A 732 -35.64 9.97 3.11
CA LEU A 732 -35.38 9.36 4.41
C LEU A 732 -35.33 10.40 5.54
N ILE A 733 -35.84 10.02 6.70
CA ILE A 733 -35.63 10.80 7.93
C ILE A 733 -34.18 10.63 8.44
N PRO A 734 -33.66 11.53 9.29
CA PRO A 734 -32.26 11.48 9.76
C PRO A 734 -31.85 10.16 10.46
N THR A 735 -32.79 9.46 11.09
CA THR A 735 -32.52 8.19 11.79
C THR A 735 -32.56 6.96 10.88
N GLU A 736 -33.14 7.07 9.68
CA GLU A 736 -33.14 6.01 8.68
C GLU A 736 -31.80 5.95 7.95
N THR A 737 -31.49 4.77 7.42
CA THR A 737 -30.28 4.48 6.65
C THR A 737 -30.61 3.65 5.39
N TYR A 738 -29.60 3.38 4.58
CA TYR A 738 -29.67 2.53 3.39
C TYR A 738 -28.74 1.32 3.54
N PHE A 739 -28.85 0.32 2.67
CA PHE A 739 -27.86 -0.77 2.56
C PHE A 739 -27.04 -0.65 1.26
N ASP A 740 -25.73 -0.78 1.36
CA ASP A 740 -24.83 -0.76 0.20
C ASP A 740 -24.43 -2.19 -0.22
N PHE A 741 -24.87 -2.59 -1.41
CA PHE A 741 -24.53 -3.86 -2.04
C PHE A 741 -23.48 -3.72 -3.16
N THR A 742 -22.86 -2.55 -3.29
CA THR A 742 -21.92 -2.20 -4.38
C THR A 742 -20.45 -2.23 -3.98
N SER A 743 -20.13 -2.42 -2.69
CA SER A 743 -18.78 -2.24 -2.11
C SER A 743 -18.28 -0.78 -2.08
N SER A 744 -19.18 0.20 -2.21
CA SER A 744 -18.85 1.64 -2.14
C SER A 744 -19.10 2.22 -0.75
N ASN A 745 -18.89 1.43 0.31
CA ASN A 745 -19.49 1.71 1.62
C ASN A 745 -19.02 3.03 2.26
N TYR A 746 -17.90 3.63 1.85
CA TYR A 746 -17.46 4.91 2.41
C TYR A 746 -18.46 6.05 2.15
N PHE A 747 -19.40 5.88 1.22
CA PHE A 747 -20.53 6.79 1.04
C PHE A 747 -21.35 6.98 2.34
N TYR A 748 -21.42 6.00 3.25
CA TYR A 748 -22.04 6.18 4.57
C TYR A 748 -21.43 7.36 5.34
N ALA A 749 -20.09 7.44 5.38
CA ALA A 749 -19.38 8.51 6.06
C ALA A 749 -19.65 9.88 5.41
N LEU A 750 -19.65 9.93 4.07
CA LEU A 750 -19.86 11.14 3.28
C LEU A 750 -21.30 11.67 3.36
N VAL A 751 -22.30 10.79 3.29
CA VAL A 751 -23.72 11.20 3.27
C VAL A 751 -24.34 11.33 4.67
N GLY A 752 -23.63 10.96 5.73
CA GLY A 752 -24.11 11.16 7.09
C GLY A 752 -24.93 10.01 7.68
N ARG A 753 -24.74 8.76 7.22
CA ARG A 753 -25.66 7.64 7.52
C ARG A 753 -24.93 6.47 8.20
N LYS A 754 -25.62 5.76 9.10
CA LYS A 754 -25.04 4.62 9.83
C LYS A 754 -25.04 3.37 8.95
N ASN A 755 -23.92 2.65 8.89
CA ASN A 755 -23.87 1.33 8.25
C ASN A 755 -24.77 0.36 9.02
N PRO A 756 -25.75 -0.31 8.37
CA PRO A 756 -26.67 -1.22 9.07
C PRO A 756 -26.05 -2.59 9.40
N VAL A 757 -24.88 -2.91 8.86
CA VAL A 757 -24.21 -4.22 9.04
C VAL A 757 -22.88 -4.10 9.77
N TYR A 758 -22.44 -5.20 10.38
CA TYR A 758 -21.20 -5.28 11.15
C TYR A 758 -19.93 -5.08 10.32
N VAL A 759 -19.91 -5.57 9.08
CA VAL A 759 -18.75 -5.46 8.20
C VAL A 759 -18.67 -4.07 7.56
N ASN A 760 -17.47 -3.48 7.52
CA ASN A 760 -17.28 -2.17 6.92
C ASN A 760 -17.35 -2.19 5.39
N GLN A 761 -16.95 -3.28 4.74
CA GLN A 761 -17.04 -3.44 3.29
C GLN A 761 -18.08 -4.50 2.94
N SER A 762 -19.35 -4.12 2.80
CA SER A 762 -20.41 -5.00 2.31
C SER A 762 -20.62 -4.83 0.80
N PRO A 763 -20.81 -5.94 0.05
CA PRO A 763 -20.85 -7.32 0.54
C PRO A 763 -19.46 -7.99 0.60
N LEU A 764 -18.39 -7.34 0.16
CA LEU A 764 -17.09 -7.99 -0.09
C LEU A 764 -16.51 -8.79 1.09
N MET A 765 -16.63 -8.31 2.32
CA MET A 765 -16.10 -9.01 3.51
C MET A 765 -16.97 -10.18 3.96
N ILE A 766 -18.20 -10.29 3.46
CA ILE A 766 -19.08 -11.41 3.77
C ILE A 766 -18.49 -12.63 3.06
N SER A 767 -18.18 -13.70 3.79
CA SER A 767 -17.30 -14.76 3.29
C SER A 767 -18.02 -16.04 2.88
N ASN A 768 -19.12 -16.35 3.56
CA ASN A 768 -19.89 -17.60 3.42
C ASN A 768 -21.36 -17.42 3.83
N ASP A 769 -22.15 -18.49 3.68
CA ASP A 769 -23.59 -18.51 3.98
C ASP A 769 -23.92 -18.07 5.42
N LYS A 770 -23.10 -18.45 6.41
CA LYS A 770 -23.33 -18.02 7.81
C LYS A 770 -23.14 -16.52 7.98
N THR A 771 -22.11 -15.94 7.36
CA THR A 771 -21.90 -14.49 7.39
C THR A 771 -22.95 -13.74 6.56
N GLN A 772 -23.46 -14.33 5.48
CA GLN A 772 -24.60 -13.78 4.74
C GLN A 772 -25.87 -13.79 5.60
N ASP A 773 -26.13 -14.88 6.33
CA ASP A 773 -27.26 -14.97 7.25
C ASP A 773 -27.18 -13.92 8.37
N TYR A 774 -26.01 -13.74 9.01
CA TYR A 774 -25.83 -12.68 10.00
C TYR A 774 -26.05 -11.27 9.43
N ALA A 775 -25.50 -10.97 8.25
CA ALA A 775 -25.75 -9.70 7.57
C ALA A 775 -27.23 -9.54 7.22
N LEU A 776 -27.89 -10.59 6.74
CA LEU A 776 -29.31 -10.58 6.39
C LEU A 776 -30.20 -10.39 7.62
N GLN A 777 -29.88 -10.98 8.76
CA GLN A 777 -30.57 -10.73 10.03
C GLN A 777 -30.47 -9.26 10.43
N GLN A 778 -29.30 -8.63 10.27
CA GLN A 778 -29.09 -7.20 10.54
C GLN A 778 -29.88 -6.32 9.56
N ILE A 779 -29.88 -6.65 8.26
CA ILE A 779 -30.68 -5.95 7.23
C ILE A 779 -32.18 -6.09 7.52
N LYS A 780 -32.66 -7.29 7.87
CA LYS A 780 -34.08 -7.54 8.21
C LYS A 780 -34.51 -6.84 9.50
N ALA A 781 -33.61 -6.69 10.47
CA ALA A 781 -33.86 -5.97 11.71
C ALA A 781 -33.92 -4.45 11.49
N THR A 782 -33.06 -3.91 10.62
CA THR A 782 -32.98 -2.47 10.33
C THR A 782 -33.95 -2.01 9.24
N LYS A 783 -34.37 -2.92 8.34
CA LYS A 783 -35.26 -2.67 7.18
C LYS A 783 -34.91 -1.39 6.42
N PRO A 784 -33.68 -1.27 5.89
CA PRO A 784 -33.25 -0.07 5.20
C PRO A 784 -34.18 0.21 4.01
N PRO A 785 -34.79 1.41 3.88
CA PRO A 785 -35.76 1.67 2.82
C PRO A 785 -35.15 1.77 1.41
N ILE A 786 -33.85 2.02 1.35
CA ILE A 786 -33.07 2.18 0.12
C ILE A 786 -31.92 1.17 0.10
N ILE A 787 -31.63 0.63 -1.08
CA ILE A 787 -30.48 -0.24 -1.34
C ILE A 787 -29.70 0.26 -2.55
N LEU A 788 -28.38 0.25 -2.49
CA LEU A 788 -27.51 0.50 -3.64
C LEU A 788 -27.15 -0.84 -4.28
N VAL A 789 -27.38 -0.98 -5.58
CA VAL A 789 -27.16 -2.22 -6.34
C VAL A 789 -26.13 -1.97 -7.45
N PRO A 790 -25.12 -2.84 -7.62
CA PRO A 790 -24.11 -2.65 -8.66
C PRO A 790 -24.70 -2.77 -10.06
N ILE A 791 -24.14 -2.04 -11.02
CA ILE A 791 -24.48 -2.12 -12.45
C ILE A 791 -23.50 -3.08 -13.13
N ASN A 792 -23.98 -4.01 -13.97
CA ASN A 792 -23.10 -4.95 -14.67
C ASN A 792 -22.04 -4.22 -15.51
N GLY A 793 -20.79 -4.70 -15.47
CA GLY A 793 -19.68 -4.10 -16.19
C GLY A 793 -18.98 -2.94 -15.46
N ASN A 794 -19.61 -2.36 -14.42
CA ASN A 794 -18.94 -1.41 -13.55
C ASN A 794 -17.94 -2.11 -12.61
N LEU A 795 -16.99 -1.34 -12.10
CA LEU A 795 -16.08 -1.80 -11.04
C LEU A 795 -16.90 -2.34 -9.85
N TRP A 796 -16.45 -3.44 -9.27
CA TRP A 796 -17.12 -4.15 -8.17
C TRP A 796 -18.44 -4.85 -8.49
N SER A 797 -18.93 -4.84 -9.73
CA SER A 797 -20.05 -5.71 -10.15
C SER A 797 -19.68 -7.20 -10.21
N ASN A 798 -18.37 -7.47 -10.30
CA ASN A 798 -17.75 -8.78 -10.19
C ASN A 798 -16.56 -8.71 -9.22
N ILE A 799 -16.40 -9.74 -8.40
CA ILE A 799 -15.34 -9.88 -7.40
C ILE A 799 -14.60 -11.18 -7.67
N ASP A 800 -13.29 -11.08 -7.92
CA ASP A 800 -12.42 -12.22 -8.26
C ASP A 800 -13.00 -13.09 -9.40
N GLY A 801 -13.68 -12.44 -10.37
CA GLY A 801 -14.27 -13.09 -11.54
C GLY A 801 -15.68 -13.64 -11.37
N ILE A 802 -16.29 -13.53 -10.18
CA ILE A 802 -17.66 -13.97 -9.90
C ILE A 802 -18.57 -12.76 -9.69
N SER A 803 -19.77 -12.79 -10.28
CA SER A 803 -20.73 -11.70 -10.14
C SER A 803 -21.23 -11.57 -8.70
N VAL A 804 -21.40 -10.32 -8.25
CA VAL A 804 -21.77 -10.01 -6.84
C VAL A 804 -23.09 -10.66 -6.44
N ASP A 805 -24.08 -10.59 -7.32
CA ASP A 805 -25.41 -11.16 -7.11
C ASP A 805 -25.40 -12.68 -6.91
N TYR A 806 -24.47 -13.39 -7.56
CA TYR A 806 -24.29 -14.84 -7.42
C TYR A 806 -23.44 -15.20 -6.21
N LYS A 807 -22.35 -14.46 -5.99
CA LYS A 807 -21.45 -14.66 -4.83
C LYS A 807 -22.21 -14.46 -3.51
N TYR A 808 -23.13 -13.50 -3.46
CA TYR A 808 -23.95 -13.18 -2.29
C TYR A 808 -25.44 -13.45 -2.52
N TYR A 809 -25.73 -14.66 -2.98
CA TYR A 809 -27.07 -15.08 -3.43
C TYR A 809 -28.18 -14.86 -2.38
N MET A 810 -27.90 -15.05 -1.08
CA MET A 810 -28.94 -14.90 -0.04
C MET A 810 -29.39 -13.44 0.09
N ILE A 811 -28.44 -12.51 -0.07
CA ILE A 811 -28.68 -11.08 0.04
C ILE A 811 -29.34 -10.58 -1.24
N SER A 812 -28.85 -10.99 -2.42
CA SER A 812 -29.42 -10.58 -3.71
C SER A 812 -30.86 -11.04 -3.89
N GLU A 813 -31.18 -12.29 -3.51
CA GLU A 813 -32.55 -12.81 -3.51
C GLU A 813 -33.48 -12.00 -2.60
N TYR A 814 -33.03 -11.68 -1.38
CA TYR A 814 -33.80 -10.83 -0.48
C TYR A 814 -34.02 -9.44 -1.08
N ILE A 815 -33.00 -8.85 -1.72
CA ILE A 815 -33.12 -7.55 -2.40
C ILE A 815 -34.17 -7.65 -3.50
N TYR A 816 -34.08 -8.62 -4.41
CA TYR A 816 -34.98 -8.72 -5.57
C TYR A 816 -36.43 -9.08 -5.19
N GLN A 817 -36.62 -9.79 -4.09
CA GLN A 817 -37.93 -10.10 -3.56
C GLN A 817 -38.61 -8.86 -2.96
N ASN A 818 -37.88 -8.01 -2.24
CA ASN A 818 -38.47 -6.93 -1.40
C ASN A 818 -38.29 -5.52 -1.98
N TYR A 819 -37.34 -5.33 -2.89
CA TYR A 819 -36.97 -4.02 -3.44
C TYR A 819 -37.17 -3.98 -4.96
N THR A 820 -37.32 -2.77 -5.48
CA THR A 820 -37.49 -2.48 -6.91
C THR A 820 -36.59 -1.32 -7.32
N PRO A 821 -36.09 -1.29 -8.56
CA PRO A 821 -35.36 -0.15 -9.11
C PRO A 821 -36.13 1.17 -8.98
N LEU A 822 -35.41 2.24 -8.65
CA LEU A 822 -35.94 3.60 -8.50
C LEU A 822 -35.20 4.60 -9.42
N ILE A 823 -33.89 4.78 -9.20
CA ILE A 823 -33.05 5.78 -9.90
C ILE A 823 -31.73 5.14 -10.32
N ARG A 824 -31.21 5.53 -11.49
CA ARG A 824 -29.83 5.21 -11.91
C ARG A 824 -28.87 6.35 -11.60
N LEU A 825 -27.74 6.00 -10.97
CA LEU A 825 -26.55 6.85 -10.84
C LEU A 825 -25.39 6.24 -11.64
N PRO A 826 -24.32 6.99 -11.95
CA PRO A 826 -23.23 6.51 -12.80
C PRO A 826 -22.55 5.22 -12.31
N MET A 827 -22.32 5.08 -10.99
CA MET A 827 -21.66 3.90 -10.42
C MET A 827 -22.62 2.76 -10.05
N PHE A 828 -23.86 3.07 -9.65
CA PHE A 828 -24.79 2.10 -9.08
C PHE A 828 -26.25 2.53 -9.26
N ASP A 829 -27.14 1.55 -9.16
CA ASP A 829 -28.58 1.79 -9.14
C ASP A 829 -29.08 1.94 -7.70
N VAL A 830 -30.07 2.82 -7.52
CA VAL A 830 -30.77 3.02 -6.27
C VAL A 830 -32.09 2.26 -6.33
N TYR A 831 -32.27 1.33 -5.42
CA TYR A 831 -33.47 0.52 -5.25
C TYR A 831 -34.22 0.99 -4.01
N SER A 832 -35.55 0.90 -4.04
CA SER A 832 -36.44 1.22 -2.92
C SER A 832 -37.30 0.02 -2.55
N LEU A 833 -37.78 -0.01 -1.30
CA LEU A 833 -38.83 -0.95 -0.91
C LEU A 833 -40.02 -0.84 -1.88
N LYS A 834 -40.55 -1.99 -2.32
CA LYS A 834 -41.63 -2.05 -3.32
C LYS A 834 -42.83 -1.18 -2.92
N GLU A 835 -43.20 -1.21 -1.65
CA GLU A 835 -44.31 -0.43 -1.10
C GLU A 835 -44.05 1.08 -0.96
N LYS A 836 -42.78 1.53 -1.04
CA LYS A 836 -42.40 2.95 -0.91
C LYS A 836 -42.07 3.63 -2.24
N LYS A 837 -41.99 2.88 -3.35
CA LYS A 837 -41.57 3.41 -4.66
C LYS A 837 -42.36 4.65 -5.05
N ASP A 838 -43.69 4.56 -5.09
CA ASP A 838 -44.54 5.66 -5.56
C ASP A 838 -44.46 6.90 -4.65
N ILE A 839 -44.36 6.69 -3.34
CA ILE A 839 -44.18 7.76 -2.34
C ILE A 839 -42.87 8.51 -2.60
N TYR A 840 -41.78 7.77 -2.82
CA TYR A 840 -40.47 8.36 -3.06
C TYR A 840 -40.38 9.08 -4.41
N LEU A 841 -41.03 8.55 -5.45
CA LEU A 841 -41.13 9.22 -6.74
C LEU A 841 -41.86 10.56 -6.65
N ASP A 842 -42.97 10.62 -5.90
CA ASP A 842 -43.70 11.86 -5.65
C ASP A 842 -42.83 12.90 -4.93
N GLU A 843 -42.14 12.51 -3.86
CA GLU A 843 -41.24 13.41 -3.12
C GLU A 843 -40.05 13.92 -3.96
N LEU A 844 -39.43 13.04 -4.75
CA LEU A 844 -38.34 13.42 -5.66
C LEU A 844 -38.82 14.35 -6.77
N THR A 845 -40.06 14.16 -7.24
CA THR A 845 -40.72 15.04 -8.22
C THR A 845 -40.98 16.42 -7.62
N LYS A 846 -41.56 16.50 -6.41
CA LYS A 846 -41.81 17.76 -5.69
C LYS A 846 -40.53 18.57 -5.47
N ARG A 847 -39.39 17.89 -5.27
CA ARG A 847 -38.07 18.53 -5.13
C ARG A 847 -37.39 18.86 -6.47
N GLY A 848 -37.98 18.51 -7.60
CA GLY A 848 -37.42 18.78 -8.93
C GLY A 848 -36.10 18.07 -9.19
N LEU A 849 -35.93 16.87 -8.61
CA LEU A 849 -34.72 16.06 -8.74
C LEU A 849 -34.77 15.07 -9.90
N LEU A 850 -35.96 14.60 -10.29
CA LEU A 850 -36.13 13.65 -11.40
C LEU A 850 -35.84 14.29 -12.76
N ALA A 851 -35.41 13.46 -13.70
CA ALA A 851 -35.12 13.87 -15.07
C ALA A 851 -36.33 14.50 -15.73
N GLY A 852 -36.18 15.75 -16.16
CA GLY A 852 -37.12 16.45 -17.02
C GLY A 852 -36.49 16.70 -18.39
N THR A 853 -37.27 16.55 -19.45
CA THR A 853 -36.85 16.95 -20.80
C THR A 853 -36.73 18.47 -20.85
N ILE A 854 -35.51 18.97 -21.04
CA ILE A 854 -35.26 20.41 -21.20
C ILE A 854 -35.35 20.81 -22.68
N TYR A 855 -34.98 19.92 -23.60
CA TYR A 855 -35.09 20.15 -25.03
C TYR A 855 -35.44 18.87 -25.78
N ASP A 856 -36.38 18.95 -26.72
CA ASP A 856 -36.72 17.86 -27.64
C ASP A 856 -37.07 18.47 -29.00
N GLY A 857 -36.18 18.32 -29.99
CA GLY A 857 -36.38 18.94 -31.30
C GLY A 857 -35.34 18.57 -32.34
N SER A 858 -35.57 19.00 -33.58
CA SER A 858 -34.65 18.88 -34.72
C SER A 858 -33.52 19.92 -34.66
N PHE A 859 -32.58 19.87 -35.60
CA PHE A 859 -31.49 20.84 -35.71
C PHE A 859 -31.89 22.16 -36.41
N ASP A 860 -33.18 22.53 -36.41
CA ASP A 860 -33.71 23.79 -36.98
C ASP A 860 -33.17 25.08 -36.33
N PHE A 861 -32.44 24.96 -35.23
CA PHE A 861 -31.75 26.07 -34.57
C PHE A 861 -30.36 26.37 -35.15
N VAL A 862 -29.84 25.47 -35.99
CA VAL A 862 -28.48 25.55 -36.51
C VAL A 862 -28.44 26.47 -37.74
N ASN A 863 -27.58 27.49 -37.70
CA ASN A 863 -27.10 28.20 -38.87
C ASN A 863 -25.74 27.62 -39.30
N LYS A 864 -25.72 26.98 -40.48
CA LYS A 864 -24.52 26.32 -41.03
C LYS A 864 -23.30 27.24 -41.16
N GLN A 865 -23.50 28.55 -41.35
CA GLN A 865 -22.41 29.53 -41.52
C GLN A 865 -21.69 29.83 -40.20
N ARG A 866 -22.30 29.46 -39.06
CA ARG A 866 -21.76 29.68 -37.71
C ARG A 866 -21.20 28.40 -37.07
N LEU A 867 -21.23 27.28 -37.79
CA LEU A 867 -20.59 26.05 -37.36
C LEU A 867 -19.11 26.04 -37.76
N SER A 868 -18.30 25.45 -36.90
CA SER A 868 -16.89 25.21 -37.17
C SER A 868 -16.72 23.80 -37.73
N TYR A 869 -16.08 23.70 -38.89
CA TYR A 869 -15.78 22.43 -39.56
C TYR A 869 -14.28 22.23 -39.67
N ASN A 870 -13.82 21.00 -39.48
CA ASN A 870 -12.51 20.53 -39.90
C ASN A 870 -12.70 19.30 -40.74
N ASN A 871 -12.15 19.30 -41.96
CA ASN A 871 -12.23 18.15 -42.87
C ASN A 871 -13.65 17.57 -42.97
N SER A 872 -14.68 18.41 -42.90
CA SER A 872 -16.09 18.04 -42.92
C SER A 872 -16.91 19.19 -43.51
N SER A 873 -18.13 18.89 -43.95
CA SER A 873 -19.08 19.89 -44.42
C SER A 873 -20.50 19.51 -44.01
N GLY A 874 -21.34 20.51 -43.74
CA GLY A 874 -22.71 20.32 -43.28
C GLY A 874 -23.74 20.92 -44.24
N GLN A 875 -24.84 20.19 -44.51
CA GLN A 875 -26.01 20.71 -45.21
C GLN A 875 -27.27 20.49 -44.37
N ILE A 876 -28.16 21.48 -44.31
CA ILE A 876 -29.47 21.29 -43.69
C ILE A 876 -30.42 20.78 -44.78
N LYS A 877 -30.97 19.60 -44.59
CA LYS A 877 -32.00 18.99 -45.42
C LYS A 877 -33.37 19.12 -44.72
N ASN A 878 -34.45 18.97 -45.48
CA ASN A 878 -35.88 19.00 -45.08
C ASN A 878 -36.14 19.08 -43.56
N GLU A 879 -36.83 20.13 -43.09
CA GLU A 879 -37.35 20.26 -41.72
C GLU A 879 -36.33 19.93 -40.60
N GLY A 880 -35.11 20.48 -40.68
CA GLY A 880 -34.19 20.51 -39.54
C GLY A 880 -33.26 19.31 -39.41
N GLU A 881 -33.08 18.53 -40.47
CA GLU A 881 -32.08 17.47 -40.54
C GLU A 881 -30.71 18.01 -40.93
N LEU A 882 -29.65 17.68 -40.19
CA LEU A 882 -28.29 18.10 -40.49
C LEU A 882 -27.47 16.95 -41.09
N ASP A 883 -27.17 17.04 -42.38
CA ASP A 883 -26.33 16.11 -43.12
C ASP A 883 -24.85 16.46 -42.99
N LEU A 884 -24.08 15.57 -42.37
CA LEU A 884 -22.64 15.72 -42.16
C LEU A 884 -21.86 14.87 -43.17
N ASN A 885 -21.05 15.53 -43.99
CA ASN A 885 -20.24 14.93 -45.03
C ASN A 885 -18.75 15.05 -44.67
N PRO A 886 -18.12 13.97 -44.16
CA PRO A 886 -16.69 13.98 -43.84
C PRO A 886 -15.81 13.97 -45.10
N ALA A 887 -14.70 14.69 -45.05
CA ALA A 887 -13.73 14.86 -46.14
C ALA A 887 -12.31 15.08 -45.62
N GLY A 888 -11.47 14.05 -45.63
CA GLY A 888 -10.06 14.11 -45.19
C GLY A 888 -9.78 13.33 -43.92
N ILE A 889 -8.68 13.65 -43.24
CA ILE A 889 -8.25 12.99 -41.98
C ILE A 889 -8.80 13.80 -40.80
N ASP A 890 -9.42 13.16 -39.81
CA ASP A 890 -10.01 13.80 -38.62
C ASP A 890 -11.20 14.76 -38.90
N PRO A 891 -12.26 14.27 -39.58
CA PRO A 891 -13.46 15.06 -39.89
C PRO A 891 -14.33 15.35 -38.65
N TYR A 892 -14.49 16.62 -38.26
CA TYR A 892 -15.34 17.02 -37.14
C TYR A 892 -16.14 18.30 -37.36
N THR A 893 -17.26 18.44 -36.64
CA THR A 893 -18.11 19.65 -36.61
C THR A 893 -18.50 20.02 -35.18
N PHE A 894 -18.50 21.31 -34.83
CA PHE A 894 -18.96 21.80 -33.52
C PHE A 894 -19.55 23.22 -33.57
N GLY A 895 -20.15 23.65 -32.45
CA GLY A 895 -20.82 24.96 -32.32
C GLY A 895 -22.34 24.89 -32.27
N PHE A 896 -22.90 23.69 -32.10
CA PHE A 896 -24.34 23.45 -31.99
C PHE A 896 -24.89 23.96 -30.66
N MET A 897 -24.16 23.76 -29.56
CA MET A 897 -24.65 24.09 -28.23
C MET A 897 -24.72 25.61 -28.03
N GLY A 898 -23.76 26.36 -28.55
CA GLY A 898 -23.81 27.83 -28.56
C GLY A 898 -25.07 28.37 -29.23
N GLN A 899 -25.40 27.85 -30.42
CA GLN A 899 -26.58 28.29 -31.17
C GLN A 899 -27.89 27.84 -30.53
N LEU A 900 -27.92 26.63 -29.97
CA LEU A 900 -29.08 26.13 -29.23
C LEU A 900 -29.41 27.04 -28.03
N ARG A 901 -28.39 27.52 -27.30
CA ARG A 901 -28.57 28.45 -26.17
C ARG A 901 -29.09 29.82 -26.57
N GLU A 902 -28.63 30.35 -27.70
CA GLU A 902 -29.12 31.64 -28.21
C GLU A 902 -30.61 31.58 -28.55
N LYS A 903 -31.05 30.48 -29.17
CA LYS A 903 -32.46 30.28 -29.54
C LYS A 903 -33.34 29.90 -28.35
N TYR A 904 -32.81 29.18 -27.36
CA TYR A 904 -33.53 28.76 -26.16
C TYR A 904 -32.81 29.22 -24.88
N PRO A 905 -33.00 30.50 -24.46
CA PRO A 905 -32.25 31.10 -23.36
C PRO A 905 -32.36 30.36 -22.01
N LYS A 906 -33.46 29.63 -21.77
CA LYS A 906 -33.67 28.79 -20.57
C LYS A 906 -32.63 27.68 -20.42
N LEU A 907 -31.91 27.31 -21.49
CA LEU A 907 -30.80 26.34 -21.43
C LEU A 907 -29.54 26.95 -20.79
N LYS A 908 -29.40 28.28 -20.79
CA LYS A 908 -28.24 28.97 -20.21
C LYS A 908 -28.19 28.80 -18.69
N ASP A 909 -29.35 28.80 -18.05
CA ASP A 909 -29.48 28.67 -16.58
C ASP A 909 -29.12 27.26 -16.08
N ASN A 910 -29.00 26.28 -16.97
CA ASN A 910 -28.67 24.88 -16.64
C ASN A 910 -27.18 24.54 -16.85
N ILE A 911 -26.38 25.47 -17.36
CA ILE A 911 -24.92 25.32 -17.50
C ILE A 911 -24.24 25.62 -16.17
N GLY A 912 -23.30 24.75 -15.78
CA GLY A 912 -22.62 24.85 -14.49
C GLY A 912 -23.47 24.40 -13.29
N VAL A 913 -24.74 24.05 -13.52
CA VAL A 913 -25.59 23.40 -12.53
C VAL A 913 -25.22 21.92 -12.48
N SER A 914 -24.85 21.44 -11.29
CA SER A 914 -24.45 20.04 -11.05
C SER A 914 -25.66 19.09 -11.05
N LYS A 915 -26.33 18.97 -12.20
CA LYS A 915 -27.44 18.03 -12.44
C LYS A 915 -27.09 17.10 -13.61
N PRO A 916 -27.18 15.77 -13.42
CA PRO A 916 -26.92 14.80 -14.50
C PRO A 916 -27.74 15.14 -15.74
N THR A 917 -27.10 15.13 -16.90
CA THR A 917 -27.69 15.50 -18.18
C THR A 917 -27.48 14.38 -19.19
N GLN A 918 -28.54 13.92 -19.83
CA GLN A 918 -28.47 12.95 -20.92
C GLN A 918 -28.74 13.66 -22.23
N LEU A 919 -27.82 13.51 -23.18
CA LEU A 919 -27.96 13.92 -24.56
C LEU A 919 -28.20 12.70 -25.42
N LYS A 920 -29.32 12.66 -26.13
CA LYS A 920 -29.61 11.65 -27.16
C LYS A 920 -29.67 12.32 -28.52
N VAL A 921 -28.75 11.95 -29.40
CA VAL A 921 -28.73 12.37 -30.81
C VAL A 921 -29.23 11.22 -31.67
N GLU A 922 -30.36 11.38 -32.33
CA GLU A 922 -30.88 10.41 -33.30
C GLU A 922 -30.37 10.77 -34.69
N PHE A 923 -29.86 9.78 -35.43
CA PHE A 923 -29.24 9.98 -36.73
C PHE A 923 -29.47 8.80 -37.67
N ASP A 924 -29.51 9.07 -38.97
CA ASP A 924 -29.46 8.05 -40.02
C ASP A 924 -28.03 7.87 -40.51
N SER A 925 -27.65 6.65 -40.86
CA SER A 925 -26.36 6.37 -41.51
C SER A 925 -26.54 5.48 -42.74
N LYS A 926 -25.78 5.77 -43.80
CA LYS A 926 -25.79 5.02 -45.06
C LYS A 926 -24.66 3.99 -45.19
N SER A 927 -23.77 3.90 -44.21
CA SER A 927 -22.72 2.89 -44.21
C SER A 927 -22.19 2.66 -42.79
N ALA A 928 -21.61 1.48 -42.55
CA ALA A 928 -20.96 1.17 -41.29
C ALA A 928 -19.78 2.13 -41.02
N GLY A 929 -19.48 2.38 -39.75
CA GLY A 929 -18.46 3.35 -39.34
C GLY A 929 -18.53 3.68 -37.86
N ARG A 930 -17.98 4.82 -37.46
CA ARG A 930 -17.97 5.29 -36.09
C ARG A 930 -18.30 6.78 -36.03
N ILE A 931 -19.02 7.13 -34.98
CA ILE A 931 -19.23 8.51 -34.55
C ILE A 931 -18.59 8.66 -33.18
N GLN A 932 -17.77 9.68 -33.01
CA GLN A 932 -17.21 10.03 -31.71
C GLN A 932 -17.78 11.39 -31.27
N LEU A 933 -18.42 11.39 -30.10
CA LEU A 933 -18.97 12.59 -29.49
C LEU A 933 -17.99 13.11 -28.45
N PHE A 934 -17.42 14.28 -28.68
CA PHE A 934 -16.60 15.01 -27.73
C PHE A 934 -17.43 16.10 -27.04
N TYR A 935 -17.15 16.35 -25.76
CA TYR A 935 -17.85 17.38 -25.01
C TYR A 935 -16.90 18.21 -24.15
N THR A 936 -17.34 19.42 -23.81
CA THR A 936 -16.74 20.27 -22.79
C THR A 936 -17.80 20.65 -21.76
N LEU A 937 -17.40 20.82 -20.50
CA LEU A 937 -18.28 21.23 -19.41
C LEU A 937 -18.10 22.70 -19.05
N ASN A 938 -16.92 23.28 -19.30
CA ASN A 938 -16.59 24.65 -18.96
C ASN A 938 -16.30 25.53 -20.20
N GLU A 939 -16.52 26.83 -20.05
CA GLU A 939 -16.12 27.83 -21.04
C GLU A 939 -14.59 27.86 -21.17
N ASN A 940 -14.07 27.74 -22.40
CA ASN A 940 -12.64 27.63 -22.76
C ASN A 940 -11.94 26.30 -22.46
N GLU A 941 -12.67 25.25 -22.08
CA GLU A 941 -12.12 23.90 -22.00
C GLU A 941 -11.79 23.36 -23.40
N LYS A 942 -10.69 22.61 -23.52
CA LYS A 942 -10.29 21.98 -24.79
C LYS A 942 -10.88 20.57 -24.86
N PHE A 943 -11.37 20.16 -26.04
CA PHE A 943 -11.76 18.78 -26.28
C PHE A 943 -10.59 17.82 -26.03
N SER A 944 -10.88 16.69 -25.38
CA SER A 944 -9.89 15.66 -25.04
C SER A 944 -10.48 14.27 -25.27
N GLU A 945 -9.63 13.28 -25.55
CA GLU A 945 -10.05 11.88 -25.70
C GLU A 945 -10.73 11.34 -24.43
N GLN A 946 -10.33 11.84 -23.26
CA GLN A 946 -10.93 11.47 -21.96
C GLN A 946 -12.38 11.95 -21.82
N GLN A 947 -12.79 12.96 -22.59
CA GLN A 947 -14.14 13.53 -22.60
C GLN A 947 -14.82 13.25 -23.94
N SER A 948 -14.85 11.98 -24.30
CA SER A 948 -15.46 11.52 -25.54
C SER A 948 -16.15 10.17 -25.40
N LYS A 949 -17.11 9.90 -26.28
CA LYS A 949 -17.77 8.60 -26.40
C LYS A 949 -17.81 8.16 -27.86
N ILE A 950 -17.23 6.99 -28.14
CA ILE A 950 -17.25 6.37 -29.47
C ILE A 950 -18.48 5.46 -29.58
N ILE A 951 -19.16 5.55 -30.72
CA ILE A 951 -20.32 4.74 -31.06
C ILE A 951 -20.02 4.08 -32.40
N THR A 952 -20.17 2.76 -32.45
CA THR A 952 -19.94 1.97 -33.67
C THR A 952 -21.27 1.74 -34.37
N ILE A 953 -21.31 2.03 -35.66
CA ILE A 953 -22.44 1.83 -36.56
C ILE A 953 -22.23 0.50 -37.27
N ASN A 954 -23.06 -0.49 -36.96
CA ASN A 954 -22.91 -1.85 -37.49
C ASN A 954 -23.73 -2.10 -38.77
N ALA A 955 -24.76 -1.30 -39.05
CA ALA A 955 -25.65 -1.46 -40.20
C ALA A 955 -26.27 -0.12 -40.64
N GLU A 956 -26.70 -0.04 -41.90
CA GLU A 956 -27.43 1.11 -42.45
C GLU A 956 -28.80 1.27 -41.77
N GLY A 957 -29.21 2.51 -41.50
CA GLY A 957 -30.52 2.84 -40.94
C GLY A 957 -30.51 3.85 -39.79
N GLN A 958 -31.63 3.93 -39.08
CA GLN A 958 -31.84 4.78 -37.91
C GLN A 958 -31.04 4.27 -36.72
N ASN A 959 -30.19 5.14 -36.18
CA ASN A 959 -29.34 4.88 -35.03
C ASN A 959 -29.51 6.02 -34.01
N SER A 960 -29.05 5.80 -32.77
CA SER A 960 -29.01 6.86 -31.76
C SER A 960 -27.74 6.81 -30.94
N ALA A 961 -27.26 8.01 -30.60
CA ALA A 961 -26.08 8.24 -29.79
C ALA A 961 -26.52 8.83 -28.45
N VAL A 962 -26.28 8.10 -27.36
CA VAL A 962 -26.60 8.57 -26.00
C VAL A 962 -25.31 8.91 -25.26
N LEU A 963 -25.21 10.16 -24.79
CA LEU A 963 -24.13 10.67 -23.98
C LEU A 963 -24.69 11.06 -22.60
N GLU A 964 -24.14 10.49 -21.53
CA GLU A 964 -24.53 10.79 -20.16
C GLU A 964 -23.45 11.63 -19.51
N LEU A 965 -23.84 12.78 -18.96
CA LEU A 965 -22.93 13.82 -18.51
C LEU A 965 -23.27 14.23 -17.07
N PRO A 966 -22.28 14.64 -16.26
CA PRO A 966 -22.51 15.09 -14.88
C PRO A 966 -23.27 16.43 -14.82
N SER A 967 -23.21 17.23 -15.88
CA SER A 967 -23.88 18.51 -16.03
C SER A 967 -24.14 18.81 -17.51
N MET A 968 -24.89 19.88 -17.78
CA MET A 968 -25.12 20.36 -19.14
C MET A 968 -23.79 20.73 -19.80
N PRO A 969 -23.44 20.19 -20.99
CA PRO A 969 -22.18 20.53 -21.63
C PRO A 969 -22.18 21.95 -22.15
N TYR A 970 -21.02 22.59 -22.08
CA TYR A 970 -20.77 23.88 -22.67
C TYR A 970 -20.71 23.79 -24.20
N GLU A 971 -20.05 22.78 -24.76
CA GLU A 971 -20.02 22.55 -26.21
C GLU A 971 -19.98 21.05 -26.55
N LEU A 972 -20.47 20.71 -27.75
CA LEU A 972 -20.44 19.36 -28.31
C LEU A 972 -19.73 19.40 -29.66
N ARG A 973 -18.76 18.49 -29.85
CA ARG A 973 -18.09 18.24 -31.12
C ARG A 973 -18.41 16.82 -31.58
N ILE A 974 -18.78 16.69 -32.85
CA ILE A 974 -19.19 15.43 -33.46
C ILE A 974 -18.17 15.11 -34.55
N ASP A 975 -17.51 13.97 -34.39
CA ASP A 975 -16.51 13.45 -35.31
C ASP A 975 -17.12 12.25 -36.02
N VAL A 976 -17.08 12.25 -37.36
CA VAL A 976 -17.80 11.26 -38.18
C VAL A 976 -16.85 10.66 -39.19
N ASP A 977 -16.51 9.38 -39.08
CA ASP A 977 -15.54 8.71 -39.98
C ASP A 977 -16.19 8.00 -41.19
N THR A 978 -17.50 8.16 -41.39
CA THR A 978 -18.27 7.48 -42.44
C THR A 978 -19.23 8.41 -43.19
N GLN A 979 -19.52 8.09 -44.46
CA GLN A 979 -20.35 8.96 -45.30
C GLN A 979 -21.86 8.75 -45.08
N GLY A 980 -22.62 9.83 -45.26
CA GLY A 980 -24.08 9.82 -45.22
C GLY A 980 -24.67 9.74 -43.81
N VAL A 981 -24.08 10.45 -42.84
CA VAL A 981 -24.62 10.60 -41.49
C VAL A 981 -25.52 11.83 -41.43
N ILE A 982 -26.80 11.63 -41.15
CA ILE A 982 -27.82 12.68 -41.08
C ILE A 982 -28.35 12.76 -39.66
N LEU A 983 -28.05 13.83 -38.93
CA LEU A 983 -28.58 14.08 -37.60
C LEU A 983 -30.03 14.56 -37.71
N LYS A 984 -30.94 13.86 -37.02
CA LYS A 984 -32.39 14.09 -37.12
C LYS A 984 -32.94 14.85 -35.92
N LYS A 985 -32.57 14.38 -34.73
CA LYS A 985 -33.19 14.85 -33.49
C LYS A 985 -32.17 14.93 -32.37
N LEU A 986 -32.28 15.97 -31.55
CA LEU A 986 -31.55 16.14 -30.31
C LEU A 986 -32.55 16.18 -29.15
N ASN A 987 -32.37 15.25 -28.22
CA ASN A 987 -33.09 15.24 -26.95
C ASN A 987 -32.10 15.50 -25.81
N ILE A 988 -32.47 16.44 -24.94
CA ILE A 988 -31.72 16.80 -23.75
C ILE A 988 -32.65 16.64 -22.56
N SER A 989 -32.33 15.69 -21.69
CA SER A 989 -32.97 15.55 -20.39
C SER A 989 -31.97 15.83 -19.28
N GLN A 990 -32.45 16.40 -18.17
CA GLN A 990 -31.61 16.72 -17.03
C GLN A 990 -32.32 16.40 -15.72
N GLY A 991 -31.58 15.80 -14.79
CA GLY A 991 -32.06 15.27 -13.53
C GLY A 991 -31.78 13.77 -13.41
N LEU A 992 -32.26 13.19 -12.31
CA LEU A 992 -32.06 11.78 -11.99
C LEU A 992 -32.92 10.89 -12.89
N GLN A 993 -32.27 9.96 -13.60
CA GLN A 993 -32.93 9.06 -14.53
C GLN A 993 -33.67 7.96 -13.75
N LEU A 994 -34.95 7.79 -14.08
CA LEU A 994 -35.78 6.73 -13.54
C LEU A 994 -35.47 5.40 -14.21
N ILE A 995 -35.43 4.33 -13.44
CA ILE A 995 -35.33 2.97 -13.94
C ILE A 995 -36.49 2.14 -13.41
N ASN A 996 -37.17 1.43 -14.30
CA ASN A 996 -38.31 0.58 -13.95
C ASN A 996 -37.96 -0.91 -13.89
N ASN A 997 -36.81 -1.28 -14.43
CA ASN A 997 -36.30 -2.65 -14.51
C ASN A 997 -34.76 -2.61 -14.52
N GLN A 998 -34.11 -3.75 -14.39
CA GLN A 998 -32.69 -3.92 -14.66
C GLN A 998 -32.48 -4.12 -16.18
N PRO A 999 -31.88 -3.17 -16.91
CA PRO A 999 -31.70 -3.28 -18.34
C PRO A 999 -30.50 -4.14 -18.74
N GLU A 1000 -29.52 -4.35 -17.86
CA GLU A 1000 -28.33 -5.13 -18.15
C GLU A 1000 -28.62 -6.63 -18.15
N ILE A 1001 -28.14 -7.33 -19.17
CA ILE A 1001 -28.04 -8.78 -19.15
C ILE A 1001 -26.78 -9.16 -18.38
N TRP A 1002 -26.94 -9.85 -17.25
CA TRP A 1002 -25.81 -10.33 -16.45
C TRP A 1002 -25.29 -11.65 -17.00
N ALA A 1003 -24.03 -11.66 -17.44
CA ALA A 1003 -23.30 -12.86 -17.84
C ALA A 1003 -22.41 -13.36 -16.70
N ARG A 1004 -22.86 -14.41 -16.03
CA ARG A 1004 -22.22 -14.95 -14.82
C ARG A 1004 -21.29 -16.09 -15.18
N ASN A 1005 -19.99 -15.91 -15.00
CA ASN A 1005 -19.00 -16.95 -15.30
C ASN A 1005 -18.72 -17.79 -14.05
N LEU A 1006 -19.37 -18.95 -13.96
CA LEU A 1006 -19.38 -19.79 -12.75
C LEU A 1006 -18.31 -20.89 -12.74
N GLY A 1007 -17.70 -21.19 -13.89
CA GLY A 1007 -16.69 -22.26 -14.00
C GLY A 1007 -17.21 -23.60 -13.48
N GLU A 1008 -16.52 -24.20 -12.50
CA GLU A 1008 -16.92 -25.48 -11.90
C GLU A 1008 -17.91 -25.37 -10.73
N ILE A 1009 -18.27 -24.15 -10.28
CA ILE A 1009 -19.14 -23.96 -9.10
C ILE A 1009 -20.42 -24.79 -9.19
N PRO A 1010 -21.14 -24.86 -10.34
CA PRO A 1010 -22.37 -25.65 -10.41
C PRO A 1010 -22.15 -27.14 -10.14
N ARG A 1011 -21.02 -27.71 -10.61
CA ARG A 1011 -20.67 -29.11 -10.33
C ARG A 1011 -20.36 -29.32 -8.85
N LEU A 1012 -19.57 -28.42 -8.28
CA LEU A 1012 -19.19 -28.50 -6.88
C LEU A 1012 -20.41 -28.39 -5.96
N TRP A 1013 -21.36 -27.50 -6.26
CA TRP A 1013 -22.63 -27.43 -5.54
C TRP A 1013 -23.45 -28.72 -5.66
N ALA A 1014 -23.55 -29.30 -6.86
CA ALA A 1014 -24.34 -30.51 -7.04
C ALA A 1014 -23.74 -31.74 -6.32
N GLU A 1015 -22.41 -31.91 -6.40
CA GLU A 1015 -21.74 -33.15 -6.01
C GLU A 1015 -21.00 -33.07 -4.67
N LYS A 1016 -20.61 -31.88 -4.21
CA LYS A 1016 -19.71 -31.68 -3.04
C LYS A 1016 -20.32 -30.86 -1.91
N ASP A 1017 -21.49 -30.25 -2.10
CA ASP A 1017 -22.19 -29.50 -1.05
C ASP A 1017 -22.75 -30.39 0.08
N GLY A 1018 -22.93 -31.68 -0.19
CA GLY A 1018 -23.48 -32.63 0.77
C GLY A 1018 -25.00 -32.57 0.89
N ASN A 1019 -25.68 -31.74 0.09
CA ASN A 1019 -27.13 -31.72 -0.01
C ASN A 1019 -27.64 -33.02 -0.68
N LYS A 1020 -28.29 -33.86 0.13
CA LYS A 1020 -28.78 -35.19 -0.30
C LYS A 1020 -29.88 -35.09 -1.36
N GLU A 1021 -30.61 -33.98 -1.41
CA GLU A 1021 -31.69 -33.78 -2.39
C GLU A 1021 -31.15 -33.66 -3.81
N PHE A 1022 -29.97 -33.05 -4.01
CA PHE A 1022 -29.37 -32.99 -5.34
C PHE A 1022 -29.05 -34.39 -5.89
N LEU A 1023 -28.66 -35.32 -5.00
CA LEU A 1023 -28.42 -36.71 -5.36
C LEU A 1023 -29.73 -37.47 -5.63
N ALA A 1024 -30.75 -37.22 -4.81
CA ALA A 1024 -32.06 -37.85 -4.87
C ALA A 1024 -32.95 -37.36 -6.02
N ALA A 1025 -32.55 -36.29 -6.72
CA ALA A 1025 -33.31 -35.71 -7.82
C ALA A 1025 -33.73 -36.74 -8.89
N PRO A 1026 -34.97 -36.68 -9.38
CA PRO A 1026 -35.51 -37.66 -10.32
C PRO A 1026 -34.76 -37.65 -11.66
N GLN A 1027 -34.68 -38.82 -12.30
CA GLN A 1027 -34.20 -38.94 -13.67
C GLN A 1027 -35.30 -38.53 -14.66
N LEU A 1028 -34.88 -38.05 -15.83
CA LEU A 1028 -35.78 -37.85 -16.96
C LEU A 1028 -36.34 -39.21 -17.41
N GLN A 1029 -37.63 -39.24 -17.76
CA GLN A 1029 -38.27 -40.44 -18.29
C GLN A 1029 -37.65 -40.89 -19.63
N VAL A 1030 -37.15 -39.93 -20.41
CA VAL A 1030 -36.40 -40.14 -21.65
C VAL A 1030 -35.11 -39.33 -21.57
N VAL A 1031 -33.97 -40.00 -21.73
CA VAL A 1031 -32.66 -39.33 -21.81
C VAL A 1031 -32.59 -38.53 -23.11
N GLU A 1032 -32.26 -37.26 -22.97
CA GLU A 1032 -32.09 -36.33 -24.07
C GLU A 1032 -30.67 -36.49 -24.64
N ASN A 1033 -30.54 -37.10 -25.83
CA ASN A 1033 -29.24 -37.48 -26.39
C ASN A 1033 -28.75 -36.51 -27.49
N ASN A 1034 -27.43 -36.31 -27.58
CA ASN A 1034 -26.75 -35.49 -28.60
C ASN A 1034 -27.29 -34.04 -28.71
N ILE A 1035 -27.58 -33.42 -27.57
CA ILE A 1035 -28.12 -32.07 -27.51
C ILE A 1035 -27.00 -31.03 -27.53
N THR A 1036 -27.15 -30.02 -28.39
CA THR A 1036 -26.39 -28.77 -28.33
C THR A 1036 -27.21 -27.61 -27.74
N SER A 1037 -28.55 -27.67 -27.81
CA SER A 1037 -29.43 -26.72 -27.14
C SER A 1037 -30.77 -27.34 -26.74
N LEU A 1038 -31.25 -27.00 -25.54
CA LEU A 1038 -32.52 -27.47 -24.98
C LEU A 1038 -33.24 -26.31 -24.28
N THR A 1039 -34.52 -26.10 -24.59
CA THR A 1039 -35.36 -25.07 -23.95
C THR A 1039 -36.46 -25.70 -23.12
N ALA A 1040 -36.71 -25.15 -21.93
CA ALA A 1040 -37.82 -25.54 -21.07
C ALA A 1040 -38.53 -24.33 -20.47
N SER A 1041 -39.86 -24.40 -20.39
CA SER A 1041 -40.69 -23.29 -19.89
C SER A 1041 -40.84 -23.32 -18.38
N THR A 1042 -40.88 -22.14 -17.74
CA THR A 1042 -41.06 -22.01 -16.28
C THR A 1042 -42.51 -21.75 -15.85
N GLU A 1043 -43.50 -21.86 -16.74
CA GLU A 1043 -44.91 -21.51 -16.45
C GLU A 1043 -45.50 -22.22 -15.21
N ARG A 1044 -45.05 -23.44 -14.92
CA ARG A 1044 -45.54 -24.26 -13.78
C ARG A 1044 -44.68 -24.14 -12.52
N ILE A 1045 -43.70 -23.25 -12.52
CA ILE A 1045 -42.71 -23.10 -11.44
C ILE A 1045 -43.04 -21.84 -10.64
N PRO A 1046 -43.05 -21.89 -9.31
CA PRO A 1046 -43.27 -20.69 -8.51
C PRO A 1046 -42.16 -19.66 -8.74
N SER A 1047 -42.55 -18.43 -9.06
CA SER A 1047 -41.62 -17.31 -9.29
C SER A 1047 -41.31 -16.50 -8.02
N ASN A 1048 -41.81 -16.95 -6.86
CA ASN A 1048 -41.74 -16.24 -5.58
C ASN A 1048 -40.90 -16.95 -4.51
N GLU A 1049 -40.19 -18.01 -4.87
CA GLU A 1049 -39.27 -18.73 -3.99
C GLU A 1049 -37.88 -18.85 -4.64
N PRO A 1050 -36.82 -19.04 -3.84
CA PRO A 1050 -35.49 -19.31 -4.37
C PRO A 1050 -35.43 -20.66 -5.07
N MET A 1051 -34.80 -20.69 -6.24
CA MET A 1051 -34.86 -21.83 -7.15
C MET A 1051 -33.49 -22.22 -7.70
N TYR A 1052 -33.24 -23.53 -7.65
CA TYR A 1052 -32.12 -24.17 -8.32
C TYR A 1052 -32.58 -24.85 -9.60
N LEU A 1053 -31.70 -24.83 -10.60
CA LEU A 1053 -31.74 -25.71 -11.74
C LEU A 1053 -30.72 -26.83 -11.55
N LEU A 1054 -31.20 -28.08 -11.53
CA LEU A 1054 -30.34 -29.25 -11.49
C LEU A 1054 -30.28 -29.92 -12.86
N LEU A 1055 -29.06 -30.20 -13.30
CA LEU A 1055 -28.73 -30.89 -14.54
C LEU A 1055 -27.85 -32.09 -14.22
N GLN A 1056 -28.05 -33.22 -14.91
CA GLN A 1056 -27.04 -34.26 -15.02
C GLN A 1056 -26.65 -34.40 -16.48
N ILE A 1057 -25.41 -34.03 -16.81
CA ILE A 1057 -24.90 -33.99 -18.16
C ILE A 1057 -23.83 -35.08 -18.29
N ASP A 1058 -23.97 -35.92 -19.32
CA ASP A 1058 -22.95 -36.86 -19.76
C ASP A 1058 -22.30 -36.34 -21.05
N SER A 1059 -20.98 -36.15 -21.01
CA SER A 1059 -20.21 -35.53 -22.08
C SER A 1059 -18.98 -36.36 -22.44
N GLY A 1060 -18.73 -36.54 -23.74
CA GLY A 1060 -17.55 -37.25 -24.25
C GLY A 1060 -16.22 -36.50 -24.05
N ALA A 1061 -16.27 -35.18 -23.84
CA ALA A 1061 -15.10 -34.33 -23.64
C ALA A 1061 -15.41 -33.17 -22.68
N ALA A 1062 -14.36 -32.55 -22.13
CA ALA A 1062 -14.53 -31.31 -21.38
C ALA A 1062 -14.90 -30.16 -22.33
N SER A 1063 -15.87 -29.34 -21.94
CA SER A 1063 -16.42 -28.27 -22.79
C SER A 1063 -17.01 -27.15 -21.93
N SER A 1064 -17.58 -26.12 -22.58
CA SER A 1064 -18.38 -25.10 -21.90
C SER A 1064 -19.87 -25.27 -22.23
N ALA A 1065 -20.71 -24.93 -21.26
CA ALA A 1065 -22.14 -24.80 -21.45
C ALA A 1065 -22.65 -23.51 -20.79
N LYS A 1066 -23.84 -23.10 -21.20
CA LYS A 1066 -24.52 -21.94 -20.65
C LYS A 1066 -26.00 -22.19 -20.44
N VAL A 1067 -26.57 -21.47 -19.49
CA VAL A 1067 -28.01 -21.39 -19.23
C VAL A 1067 -28.44 -19.95 -19.40
N ASP A 1068 -29.34 -19.70 -20.36
CA ASP A 1068 -29.94 -18.39 -20.63
C ASP A 1068 -31.36 -18.35 -20.04
N ILE A 1069 -31.69 -17.24 -19.37
CA ILE A 1069 -33.07 -16.89 -19.01
C ILE A 1069 -33.64 -16.04 -20.15
N GLU A 1070 -34.76 -16.44 -20.74
CA GLU A 1070 -35.36 -15.78 -21.90
C GLU A 1070 -36.83 -15.43 -21.66
N GLN A 1071 -37.30 -14.37 -22.32
CA GLN A 1071 -38.72 -14.01 -22.41
C GLN A 1071 -39.02 -13.52 -23.82
N SER A 1072 -39.99 -14.12 -24.51
CA SER A 1072 -40.38 -13.75 -25.88
C SER A 1072 -39.18 -13.68 -26.83
N GLN A 1073 -38.26 -14.65 -26.75
CA GLN A 1073 -37.00 -14.73 -27.50
C GLN A 1073 -35.97 -13.62 -27.20
N SER A 1074 -36.25 -12.71 -26.26
CA SER A 1074 -35.27 -11.77 -25.72
C SER A 1074 -34.55 -12.38 -24.53
N LYS A 1075 -33.23 -12.25 -24.50
CA LYS A 1075 -32.39 -12.74 -23.41
C LYS A 1075 -32.44 -11.78 -22.22
N LEU A 1076 -32.60 -12.33 -21.02
CA LEU A 1076 -32.70 -11.60 -19.75
C LEU A 1076 -31.48 -11.82 -18.84
N GLY A 1077 -30.93 -13.03 -18.82
CA GLY A 1077 -29.77 -13.38 -17.98
C GLY A 1077 -28.99 -14.57 -18.52
N GLU A 1078 -27.75 -14.74 -18.08
CA GLU A 1078 -26.82 -15.77 -18.56
C GLU A 1078 -25.96 -16.36 -17.44
N PHE A 1079 -25.82 -17.68 -17.43
CA PHE A 1079 -24.96 -18.44 -16.51
C PHE A 1079 -24.05 -19.37 -17.31
N ASN A 1080 -22.76 -19.08 -17.33
CA ASN A 1080 -21.73 -19.83 -18.05
C ASN A 1080 -20.98 -20.74 -17.09
N PHE A 1081 -20.78 -22.01 -17.47
CA PHE A 1081 -20.11 -23.00 -16.63
C PHE A 1081 -19.34 -24.04 -17.44
N THR A 1082 -18.46 -24.77 -16.76
CA THR A 1082 -17.62 -25.80 -17.37
C THR A 1082 -18.28 -27.16 -17.25
N VAL A 1083 -18.40 -27.88 -18.37
CA VAL A 1083 -18.85 -29.27 -18.41
C VAL A 1083 -17.63 -30.18 -18.39
N SER A 1084 -17.55 -31.03 -17.37
CA SER A 1084 -16.50 -32.05 -17.24
C SER A 1084 -16.81 -33.28 -18.11
N LYS A 1085 -15.77 -33.96 -18.59
CA LYS A 1085 -15.89 -35.24 -19.31
C LYS A 1085 -16.48 -36.32 -18.37
N GLY A 1086 -17.43 -37.11 -18.88
CA GLY A 1086 -18.17 -38.14 -18.15
C GLY A 1086 -19.54 -37.64 -17.68
N SER A 1087 -20.21 -38.45 -16.85
CA SER A 1087 -21.52 -38.14 -16.30
C SER A 1087 -21.39 -37.40 -14.97
N HIS A 1088 -21.84 -36.14 -14.95
CA HIS A 1088 -21.72 -35.23 -13.81
C HIS A 1088 -23.01 -34.46 -13.55
N SER A 1089 -23.25 -34.11 -12.28
CA SER A 1089 -24.37 -33.26 -11.89
C SER A 1089 -23.94 -31.81 -11.72
N TYR A 1090 -24.84 -30.87 -12.02
CA TYR A 1090 -24.62 -29.43 -11.98
C TYR A 1090 -25.86 -28.75 -11.36
N VAL A 1091 -25.65 -27.82 -10.45
CA VAL A 1091 -26.71 -27.05 -9.77
C VAL A 1091 -26.45 -25.56 -9.95
N ILE A 1092 -27.40 -24.85 -10.52
CA ILE A 1092 -27.31 -23.40 -10.79
C ILE A 1092 -28.44 -22.71 -10.04
N ARG A 1093 -28.13 -21.68 -9.25
CA ARG A 1093 -29.15 -20.93 -8.49
C ARG A 1093 -29.69 -19.80 -9.38
N LEU A 1094 -30.82 -20.04 -10.05
CA LEU A 1094 -31.40 -19.11 -11.03
C LEU A 1094 -32.01 -17.87 -10.37
N SER A 1095 -32.44 -18.01 -9.11
CA SER A 1095 -33.03 -16.93 -8.32
C SER A 1095 -32.05 -15.81 -7.96
N THR A 1096 -30.76 -15.94 -8.25
CA THR A 1096 -29.82 -14.82 -8.14
C THR A 1096 -29.99 -13.78 -9.25
N ASP A 1097 -30.85 -14.01 -10.23
CA ASP A 1097 -31.15 -13.05 -11.30
C ASP A 1097 -32.38 -12.22 -10.94
N TYR A 1098 -32.30 -10.89 -11.08
CA TYR A 1098 -33.42 -9.98 -10.80
C TYR A 1098 -34.68 -10.37 -11.57
N HIS A 1099 -34.52 -10.78 -12.84
CA HIS A 1099 -35.65 -11.12 -13.68
C HIS A 1099 -36.37 -12.36 -13.16
N TRP A 1100 -35.69 -13.28 -12.46
CA TRP A 1100 -36.32 -14.44 -11.81
C TRP A 1100 -37.54 -14.05 -10.97
N TRP A 1101 -37.41 -12.98 -10.19
CA TRP A 1101 -38.43 -12.54 -9.24
C TRP A 1101 -39.51 -11.65 -9.86
N ASN A 1102 -39.20 -10.94 -10.95
CA ASN A 1102 -40.03 -9.84 -11.45
C ASN A 1102 -40.65 -10.08 -12.84
N ASN A 1103 -40.30 -11.19 -13.52
CA ASN A 1103 -40.90 -11.57 -14.81
C ASN A 1103 -41.59 -12.95 -14.71
N PRO A 1104 -42.92 -13.07 -14.63
CA PRO A 1104 -43.59 -14.33 -14.31
C PRO A 1104 -43.55 -15.40 -15.43
N GLN A 1105 -43.39 -15.01 -16.70
CA GLN A 1105 -43.30 -15.93 -17.83
C GLN A 1105 -41.90 -15.90 -18.42
N LYS A 1106 -41.19 -17.03 -18.35
CA LYS A 1106 -39.82 -17.18 -18.85
C LYS A 1106 -39.58 -18.57 -19.41
N ASP A 1107 -38.58 -18.66 -20.26
CA ASP A 1107 -38.00 -19.91 -20.71
C ASP A 1107 -36.53 -20.00 -20.27
N ILE A 1108 -36.08 -21.21 -19.95
CA ILE A 1108 -34.68 -21.51 -19.68
C ILE A 1108 -34.11 -22.25 -20.87
N ARG A 1109 -33.08 -21.70 -21.49
CA ARG A 1109 -32.37 -22.31 -22.62
C ARG A 1109 -30.98 -22.74 -22.18
N ILE A 1110 -30.71 -24.03 -22.28
CA ILE A 1110 -29.38 -24.60 -22.11
C ILE A 1110 -28.71 -24.67 -23.48
N THR A 1111 -27.44 -24.29 -23.55
CA THR A 1111 -26.62 -24.43 -24.75
C THR A 1111 -25.27 -25.04 -24.36
N SER A 1112 -24.81 -26.06 -25.10
CA SER A 1112 -23.49 -26.66 -24.94
C SER A 1112 -22.66 -26.46 -26.20
N SER A 1113 -21.36 -26.21 -26.02
CA SER A 1113 -20.40 -26.05 -27.13
C SER A 1113 -20.16 -27.35 -27.92
N ILE A 1114 -20.47 -28.50 -27.32
CA ILE A 1114 -20.42 -29.82 -27.98
C ILE A 1114 -21.72 -30.59 -27.70
N PRO A 1115 -22.08 -31.58 -28.53
CA PRO A 1115 -23.22 -32.47 -28.24
C PRO A 1115 -23.03 -33.20 -26.91
N VAL A 1116 -24.06 -33.17 -26.04
CA VAL A 1116 -24.08 -33.83 -24.73
C VAL A 1116 -25.38 -34.61 -24.50
N ASN A 1117 -25.38 -35.55 -23.56
CA ASN A 1117 -26.60 -36.24 -23.12
C ASN A 1117 -27.06 -35.68 -21.77
N ILE A 1118 -28.37 -35.47 -21.58
CA ILE A 1118 -28.94 -34.96 -20.33
C ILE A 1118 -29.82 -36.03 -19.69
N ASN A 1119 -29.44 -36.47 -18.49
CA ASN A 1119 -30.07 -37.56 -17.74
C ASN A 1119 -31.04 -37.07 -16.64
N LYS A 1120 -30.76 -35.88 -16.08
CA LYS A 1120 -31.62 -35.19 -15.10
C LYS A 1120 -31.77 -33.75 -15.55
N PHE A 1121 -33.00 -33.24 -15.50
CA PHE A 1121 -33.30 -31.84 -15.74
C PHE A 1121 -34.55 -31.45 -14.95
N CYS A 1122 -34.34 -30.84 -13.79
CA CYS A 1122 -35.42 -30.46 -12.90
C CYS A 1122 -35.09 -29.17 -12.16
N PHE A 1123 -36.13 -28.49 -11.70
CA PHE A 1123 -36.00 -27.38 -10.78
C PHE A 1123 -36.22 -27.84 -9.34
N ILE A 1124 -35.49 -27.25 -8.41
CA ILE A 1124 -35.57 -27.59 -6.98
C ILE A 1124 -35.80 -26.30 -6.19
N SER A 1125 -36.88 -26.25 -5.40
CA SER A 1125 -37.10 -25.17 -4.43
C SER A 1125 -36.08 -25.28 -3.31
N ALA A 1126 -35.37 -24.17 -3.03
CA ALA A 1126 -34.36 -24.15 -1.99
C ALA A 1126 -34.94 -24.40 -0.59
N ASP A 1127 -36.15 -23.88 -0.33
CA ASP A 1127 -36.76 -23.88 0.99
C ASP A 1127 -37.65 -25.12 1.24
N SER A 1128 -38.38 -25.56 0.21
CA SER A 1128 -39.31 -26.69 0.33
C SER A 1128 -38.74 -28.02 -0.17
N LEU A 1129 -37.57 -27.97 -0.84
CA LEU A 1129 -36.91 -29.13 -1.47
C LEU A 1129 -37.83 -29.92 -2.40
N LYS A 1130 -38.82 -29.24 -2.97
CA LYS A 1130 -39.75 -29.80 -3.95
C LYS A 1130 -39.11 -29.82 -5.34
N TYR A 1131 -39.30 -30.93 -6.04
CA TYR A 1131 -38.91 -31.09 -7.44
C TYR A 1131 -40.04 -30.63 -8.36
N TYR A 1132 -39.69 -29.78 -9.32
CA TYR A 1132 -40.58 -29.42 -10.42
C TYR A 1132 -40.00 -29.99 -11.71
N ASN A 1133 -40.72 -30.94 -12.29
CA ASN A 1133 -40.36 -31.55 -13.56
C ASN A 1133 -40.74 -30.61 -14.72
N LEU A 1134 -39.86 -30.57 -15.72
CA LEU A 1134 -39.99 -29.73 -16.90
C LEU A 1134 -40.75 -30.42 -18.04
N ARG A 1135 -40.90 -31.74 -17.95
CA ARG A 1135 -41.59 -32.61 -18.91
C ARG A 1135 -42.26 -33.76 -18.18
#